data_AF-A0A954JFW0-F1
#
_entry.id   AF-A0A954JFW0-F1
#
_cell.length_a   1.000
_cell.length_b   1.000
_cell.length_c   1.000
_cell.angle_alpha   90.00
_cell.angle_beta   90.00
_cell.angle_gamma   90.00
#
_symmetry.space_group_name_H-M   'P 1'
#
loop_
_entity.id
_entity.type
_entity.pdbx_description
1 polymer ?
#
loop_
_entity_poly.entity_id
_entity_poly.type
_entity_poly.pdbx_seq_one_letter_code
_entity_poly.pdbx_strand_id
1 'polypeptide(L)'
;MTTDQRNHLLSLLDAVFEETATADQIAQLEQLVIGNPEARSLYVRASSLHGMLYWDAAGAPGEQFAEESETAAPAVQKSVGTNQSVGRRRLTAGLAIAGSILALLLLALFMQPPPALQPNNSAAVVDNNSESVVEPVIDPVEIPGLSMPGIRTHVPQETPVVADVLPAPDIQLPQALLVDVIDKQLAQEWKANEIAANPRATDAEWVRRVYLDLAGRIPTVAEAEAFLSDKNTEKDTLLVKRLLSGNEAAANLANIWTNLLVGRMTRTPINRPALETYLTNQFAANRPWSETVTDLITAEGNGDDNGAANFLLAHLNNEAVPATAITARVLLGQQVQCSQCHRHPVVSEWDQDHFWTFNACFQQTRIVETTMIDQETGERTRIRELADEPGTKGSFYETLEGVVKVAYPGYDGQEISLEPETNRRAALAELLLGDEESDVARAFVNRIWAQFFGYGFTSSVDDMGPHSPVSHPKLLDELSKRFVSSDYNVQELVEAICLSEAYRLSSKVPETTDDNPEHGSLPLFSRVYVKPMSPEQMFQSLVVSSGASPSQIHSSMEMKSLREEWLGQFFRPDETEENSESCTFDGSLRQALSLMNGDLVQSVTSAESGTLLDDLASSNESDVTKIRKICMATLSRYPSDRELASLRQVLRSYVRQRTERNVPARLAVNEGLRDLYWAYLNSSEFGLVQ
;
A
#
# COMPACT_ATOMS: atom_id res chain seq x y z
N MET A 1 -6.91 36.50 26.68
CA MET A 1 -5.70 37.18 26.15
C MET A 1 -6.10 38.60 25.80
N THR A 2 -5.25 39.61 26.06
CA THR A 2 -5.55 41.00 25.65
C THR A 2 -5.35 41.19 24.14
N THR A 3 -5.95 42.23 23.55
CA THR A 3 -5.78 42.54 22.12
C THR A 3 -4.31 42.73 21.75
N ASP A 4 -3.53 43.40 22.60
CA ASP A 4 -2.10 43.62 22.37
C ASP A 4 -1.29 42.32 22.43
N GLN A 5 -1.62 41.42 23.36
CA GLN A 5 -1.00 40.09 23.43
C GLN A 5 -1.35 39.22 22.23
N ARG A 6 -2.58 39.34 21.71
CA ARG A 6 -3.00 38.63 20.50
C ARG A 6 -2.24 39.12 19.27
N ASN A 7 -2.14 40.44 19.09
CA ASN A 7 -1.41 41.04 17.97
C ASN A 7 0.08 40.72 18.03
N HIS A 8 0.67 40.72 19.24
CA HIS A 8 2.04 40.33 19.43
C HIS A 8 2.29 38.85 19.11
N LEU A 9 1.39 37.96 19.55
CA LEU A 9 1.45 36.53 19.20
C LEU A 9 1.35 36.29 17.69
N LEU A 10 0.43 36.98 17.00
CA LEU A 10 0.29 36.90 15.55
C LEU A 10 1.56 37.40 14.84
N SER A 11 2.15 38.52 15.28
CA SER A 11 3.42 39.01 14.73
C SER A 11 4.59 38.04 14.94
N LEU A 12 4.64 37.32 16.05
CA LEU A 12 5.65 36.29 16.28
C LEU A 12 5.42 35.06 15.38
N LEU A 13 4.15 34.68 15.18
CA LEU A 13 3.76 33.61 14.27
C LEU A 13 4.11 33.95 12.81
N ASP A 14 3.79 35.16 12.35
CA ASP A 14 4.13 35.63 11.00
C ASP A 14 5.65 35.59 10.77
N ALA A 15 6.45 36.06 11.74
CA ALA A 15 7.90 35.99 11.64
C ALA A 15 8.43 34.55 11.58
N VAL A 16 7.80 33.61 12.29
CA VAL A 16 8.17 32.19 12.23
C VAL A 16 7.79 31.58 10.89
N PHE A 17 6.61 31.90 10.37
CA PHE A 17 6.10 31.42 9.09
C PHE A 17 6.83 32.00 7.88
N GLU A 18 7.34 33.23 7.97
CA GLU A 18 8.17 33.85 6.94
C GLU A 18 9.66 33.50 7.07
N GLU A 19 10.03 32.60 7.99
CA GLU A 19 11.43 32.24 8.30
C GLU A 19 12.33 33.43 8.68
N THR A 20 11.74 34.52 9.19
CA THR A 20 12.45 35.74 9.62
C THR A 20 12.62 35.84 11.14
N ALA A 21 12.06 34.90 11.90
CA ALA A 21 12.09 34.92 13.36
C ALA A 21 13.51 34.73 13.93
N THR A 22 13.87 35.60 14.86
CA THR A 22 15.08 35.47 15.68
C THR A 22 14.90 34.44 16.79
N ALA A 23 16.00 33.90 17.34
CA ALA A 23 15.97 32.96 18.45
C ALA A 23 15.20 33.51 19.68
N ASP A 24 15.31 34.81 19.95
CA ASP A 24 14.58 35.47 21.05
C ASP A 24 13.08 35.52 20.79
N GLN A 25 12.66 35.71 19.53
CA GLN A 25 11.24 35.69 19.15
C GLN A 25 10.65 34.28 19.24
N ILE A 26 11.41 33.25 18.87
CA ILE A 26 11.00 31.84 19.02
C ILE A 26 10.82 31.50 20.50
N ALA A 27 11.76 31.88 21.37
CA ALA A 27 11.65 31.66 22.81
C ALA A 27 10.46 32.40 23.43
N GLN A 28 10.15 33.62 22.96
CA GLN A 28 8.98 34.37 23.40
C GLN A 28 7.66 33.71 22.96
N LEU A 29 7.60 33.21 21.72
CA LEU A 29 6.47 32.46 21.20
C LEU A 29 6.22 31.20 22.03
N GLU A 30 7.27 30.43 22.31
CA GLU A 30 7.19 29.21 23.12
C GLU A 30 6.65 29.51 24.53
N GLN A 31 7.18 30.54 25.19
CA GLN A 31 6.69 30.96 26.52
C GLN A 31 5.22 31.36 26.50
N LEU A 32 4.77 32.08 25.46
CA LEU A 32 3.38 32.51 25.32
C LEU A 32 2.44 31.31 25.08
N VAL A 33 2.82 30.38 24.20
CA VAL A 33 2.03 29.19 23.85
C VAL A 33 1.96 28.19 25.01
N ILE A 34 3.05 28.00 25.74
CA ILE A 34 3.07 27.13 26.92
C ILE A 34 2.26 27.76 28.05
N GLY A 35 2.44 29.06 28.31
CA GLY A 35 1.86 29.75 29.45
C GLY A 35 0.40 30.17 29.31
N ASN A 36 -0.18 30.16 28.09
CA ASN A 36 -1.53 30.65 27.86
C ASN A 36 -2.36 29.71 26.94
N PRO A 37 -3.45 29.10 27.43
CA PRO A 37 -4.29 28.19 26.64
C PRO A 37 -4.91 28.82 25.37
N GLU A 38 -5.25 30.11 25.43
CA GLU A 38 -5.82 30.83 24.28
C GLU A 38 -4.75 31.10 23.21
N ALA A 39 -3.52 31.40 23.63
CA ALA A 39 -2.37 31.52 22.72
C ALA A 39 -2.04 30.17 22.06
N ARG A 40 -2.14 29.07 22.80
CA ARG A 40 -1.95 27.72 22.27
C ARG A 40 -2.99 27.34 21.23
N SER A 41 -4.26 27.65 21.47
CA SER A 41 -5.32 27.41 20.50
C SER A 41 -5.14 28.25 19.23
N LEU A 42 -4.72 29.51 19.36
CA LEU A 42 -4.43 30.37 18.22
C LEU A 42 -3.23 29.88 17.42
N TYR A 43 -2.16 29.45 18.10
CA TYR A 43 -0.97 28.85 17.49
C TYR A 43 -1.33 27.62 16.65
N VAL A 44 -2.08 26.67 17.20
CA VAL A 44 -2.50 25.45 16.46
C VAL A 44 -3.34 25.81 15.23
N ARG A 45 -4.29 26.76 15.36
CA ARG A 45 -5.10 27.22 14.22
C ARG A 45 -4.27 27.93 13.15
N ALA A 46 -3.36 28.81 13.56
CA ALA A 46 -2.51 29.56 12.65
C ALA A 46 -1.52 28.64 11.92
N SER A 47 -0.91 27.67 12.61
CA SER A 47 -0.04 26.65 11.99
C SER A 47 -0.81 25.75 11.02
N SER A 48 -2.05 25.36 11.38
CA SER A 48 -2.92 24.60 10.48
C SER A 48 -3.30 25.41 9.24
N LEU A 49 -3.68 26.68 9.39
CA LEU A 49 -4.02 27.57 8.28
C LEU A 49 -2.81 27.88 7.39
N HIS A 50 -1.64 28.11 7.97
CA HIS A 50 -0.41 28.35 7.22
C HIS A 50 0.01 27.10 6.42
N GLY A 51 -0.16 25.90 7.00
CA GLY A 51 0.00 24.64 6.27
C GLY A 51 -0.97 24.47 5.10
N MET A 52 -2.16 25.08 5.16
CA MET A 52 -3.15 25.09 4.07
C MET A 52 -2.87 26.19 3.02
N LEU A 53 -2.42 27.38 3.42
CA LEU A 53 -2.15 28.51 2.52
C LEU A 53 -0.93 28.30 1.61
N TYR A 54 0.05 27.49 2.03
CA TYR A 54 1.14 27.04 1.15
C TYR A 54 0.65 26.16 0.00
N TRP A 55 -0.56 25.57 0.11
CA TRP A 55 -1.22 24.84 -0.97
C TRP A 55 -2.07 25.75 -1.88
N ASP A 56 -2.77 26.75 -1.33
CA ASP A 56 -3.59 27.67 -2.14
C ASP A 56 -2.77 28.66 -2.99
N ALA A 57 -1.54 28.99 -2.57
CA ALA A 57 -0.63 29.83 -3.36
C ALA A 57 -0.09 29.14 -4.64
N ALA A 58 -0.39 27.85 -4.85
CA ALA A 58 0.01 27.08 -6.02
C ALA A 58 -1.10 26.88 -7.07
N GLY A 59 -2.22 27.63 -7.02
CA GLY A 59 -3.34 27.44 -7.96
C GLY A 59 -4.13 28.71 -8.35
N ALA A 60 -4.04 29.04 -9.65
CA ALA A 60 -4.97 29.81 -10.50
C ALA A 60 -5.27 31.32 -10.23
N PRO A 61 -5.15 32.19 -11.28
CA PRO A 61 -5.59 33.57 -11.22
C PRO A 61 -7.09 33.70 -11.50
N GLY A 62 -7.82 34.36 -10.59
CA GLY A 62 -9.07 35.02 -10.93
C GLY A 62 -10.26 34.66 -10.04
N GLU A 63 -10.24 35.06 -8.78
CA GLU A 63 -11.48 35.35 -8.03
C GLU A 63 -11.33 36.70 -7.31
N GLN A 64 -12.11 37.68 -7.74
CA GLN A 64 -12.28 38.93 -7.02
C GLN A 64 -13.25 38.65 -5.86
N PHE A 65 -12.73 38.63 -4.63
CA PHE A 65 -13.56 38.63 -3.44
C PHE A 65 -14.22 40.01 -3.28
N ALA A 66 -15.55 40.00 -3.21
CA ALA A 66 -16.33 41.17 -2.87
C ALA A 66 -16.18 41.49 -1.37
N GLU A 67 -15.90 42.75 -1.05
CA GLU A 67 -15.92 43.29 0.31
C GLU A 67 -17.35 43.22 0.88
N GLU A 68 -17.59 42.41 1.91
CA GLU A 68 -18.77 42.56 2.77
C GLU A 68 -18.41 43.33 4.05
N SER A 69 -19.12 44.43 4.22
CA SER A 69 -18.98 45.44 5.27
C SER A 69 -19.42 44.93 6.65
N GLU A 70 -18.70 45.38 7.68
CA GLU A 70 -19.08 45.35 9.09
C GLU A 70 -20.53 45.81 9.33
N THR A 71 -21.31 45.04 10.10
CA THR A 71 -22.11 45.49 11.26
C THR A 71 -23.10 44.41 11.72
N ALA A 72 -22.91 43.84 12.91
CA ALA A 72 -23.96 43.62 13.92
C ALA A 72 -23.41 42.83 15.14
N ALA A 73 -23.61 43.41 16.32
CA ALA A 73 -23.21 42.87 17.63
C ALA A 73 -24.00 41.61 18.05
N PRO A 74 -23.45 40.73 18.92
CA PRO A 74 -24.20 39.59 19.44
C PRO A 74 -25.00 39.96 20.71
N ALA A 75 -26.23 39.46 20.76
CA ALA A 75 -27.08 39.52 21.93
C ALA A 75 -26.64 38.50 23.00
N VAL A 76 -26.62 38.99 24.24
CA VAL A 76 -26.32 38.31 25.49
C VAL A 76 -27.37 37.24 25.82
N GLN A 77 -26.94 36.03 26.17
CA GLN A 77 -27.66 35.17 27.12
C GLN A 77 -26.74 34.70 28.25
N LYS A 78 -27.26 34.88 29.46
CA LYS A 78 -26.61 34.73 30.76
C LYS A 78 -26.62 33.27 31.25
N SER A 79 -25.47 32.88 31.80
CA SER A 79 -25.19 32.02 32.97
C SER A 79 -26.30 31.19 33.62
N VAL A 80 -25.96 29.96 34.03
CA VAL A 80 -25.91 29.38 35.41
C VAL A 80 -25.49 27.89 35.24
N GLY A 81 -24.62 27.24 36.00
CA GLY A 81 -24.00 27.55 37.28
C GLY A 81 -22.84 26.59 37.58
N THR A 82 -21.98 27.09 38.45
CA THR A 82 -20.76 26.52 39.04
C THR A 82 -20.98 25.28 39.89
N ASN A 83 -19.98 24.39 39.94
CA ASN A 83 -19.47 23.94 41.23
C ASN A 83 -17.94 23.73 41.19
N GLN A 84 -17.28 24.45 42.09
CA GLN A 84 -15.86 24.35 42.42
C GLN A 84 -15.63 23.21 43.41
N SER A 85 -14.45 22.59 43.36
CA SER A 85 -13.74 22.28 44.62
C SER A 85 -12.24 22.42 44.45
N VAL A 86 -11.67 23.17 45.38
CA VAL A 86 -10.30 23.68 45.48
C VAL A 86 -9.47 22.79 46.41
N GLY A 87 -8.20 22.54 46.03
CA GLY A 87 -7.08 22.89 46.91
C GLY A 87 -6.18 21.78 47.51
N ARG A 88 -4.88 21.86 47.19
CA ARG A 88 -3.69 22.06 48.09
C ARG A 88 -2.41 21.57 47.37
N ARG A 89 -1.48 22.45 46.93
CA ARG A 89 -0.36 23.17 47.61
C ARG A 89 0.89 22.32 47.98
N ARG A 90 1.97 22.61 47.22
CA ARG A 90 3.40 22.88 47.55
C ARG A 90 4.33 21.75 48.04
N LEU A 91 5.49 21.59 47.36
CA LEU A 91 6.86 21.96 47.84
C LEU A 91 8.00 21.52 46.86
N THR A 92 8.93 22.48 46.58
CA THR A 92 10.39 22.38 46.28
C THR A 92 10.88 21.43 45.16
N ALA A 93 11.46 21.85 44.02
CA ALA A 93 12.58 22.77 43.72
C ALA A 93 13.92 22.40 44.42
N GLY A 94 14.83 21.78 43.66
CA GLY A 94 16.29 21.79 43.93
C GLY A 94 17.04 20.48 43.66
N LEU A 95 17.32 20.14 42.39
CA LEU A 95 18.44 19.27 41.95
C LEU A 95 18.49 19.19 40.41
N ALA A 96 18.93 20.25 39.73
CA ALA A 96 19.15 20.22 38.27
C ALA A 96 20.20 21.23 37.79
N ILE A 97 21.31 21.40 38.54
CA ILE A 97 22.45 22.24 38.11
C ILE A 97 23.73 21.40 37.90
N ALA A 98 23.71 20.08 38.13
CA ALA A 98 24.87 19.22 37.89
C ALA A 98 24.87 18.50 36.51
N GLY A 99 23.73 18.41 35.82
CA GLY A 99 23.60 17.65 34.56
C GLY A 99 24.07 18.39 33.30
N SER A 100 24.01 19.73 33.29
CA SER A 100 24.20 20.51 32.06
C SER A 100 25.67 20.76 31.70
N ILE A 101 26.61 20.54 32.62
CA ILE A 101 28.06 20.70 32.36
C ILE A 101 28.67 19.43 31.76
N LEU A 102 28.08 18.25 32.01
CA LEU A 102 28.58 16.98 31.49
C LEU A 102 28.19 16.75 30.01
N ALA A 103 27.04 17.28 29.58
CA ALA A 103 26.58 17.16 28.19
C ALA A 103 27.36 18.06 27.20
N LEU A 104 27.88 19.21 27.65
CA LEU A 104 28.67 20.12 26.80
C LEU A 104 30.13 19.67 26.59
N LEU A 105 30.68 18.86 27.49
CA LEU A 105 32.03 18.29 27.34
C LEU A 105 32.05 17.06 26.42
N LEU A 106 30.93 16.35 26.27
CA LEU A 106 30.81 15.20 25.36
C LEU A 106 30.61 15.60 23.89
N LEU A 107 30.01 16.78 23.62
CA LEU A 107 29.81 17.27 22.25
C LEU A 107 31.10 17.74 21.56
N ALA A 108 32.13 18.13 22.32
CA ALA A 108 33.40 18.62 21.76
C ALA A 108 34.38 17.51 21.33
N LEU A 109 34.08 16.24 21.62
CA LEU A 109 34.93 15.08 21.26
C LEU A 109 34.59 14.46 19.90
N PHE A 110 33.49 14.87 19.25
CA PHE A 110 33.02 14.28 17.98
C PHE A 110 33.23 15.14 16.72
N MET A 111 33.97 16.25 16.82
CA MET A 111 34.29 17.12 15.66
C MET A 111 35.79 17.20 15.37
N GLN A 112 36.41 16.09 14.95
CA GLN A 112 37.70 16.14 14.23
C GLN A 112 37.63 15.40 12.88
N PRO A 113 38.10 16.02 11.78
CA PRO A 113 38.15 15.38 10.47
C PRO A 113 39.31 14.37 10.36
N PRO A 114 39.18 13.32 9.53
CA PRO A 114 40.21 12.29 9.39
C PRO A 114 41.45 12.80 8.63
N PRO A 115 42.66 12.26 8.92
CA PRO A 115 43.89 12.64 8.22
C PRO A 115 44.00 11.96 6.85
N ALA A 116 44.60 12.68 5.89
CA ALA A 116 44.87 12.25 4.52
C ALA A 116 46.00 11.20 4.45
N LEU A 117 45.80 10.15 3.66
CA LEU A 117 46.82 9.13 3.35
C LEU A 117 47.60 9.52 2.09
N GLN A 118 48.92 9.65 2.24
CA GLN A 118 49.89 9.71 1.13
C GLN A 118 50.38 8.30 0.76
N PRO A 119 50.79 8.08 -0.51
CA PRO A 119 51.18 6.77 -1.02
C PRO A 119 52.66 6.47 -0.70
N ASN A 120 52.96 5.25 -0.27
CA ASN A 120 54.33 4.76 -0.18
C ASN A 120 54.55 3.55 -1.09
N ASN A 121 55.45 3.73 -2.05
CA ASN A 121 56.12 2.70 -2.83
C ASN A 121 57.51 2.42 -2.23
N SER A 122 57.85 1.14 -2.06
CA SER A 122 59.22 0.56 -2.16
C SER A 122 59.11 -0.97 -1.99
N ALA A 123 59.17 -1.79 -3.04
CA ALA A 123 60.28 -2.17 -3.92
C ALA A 123 61.31 -3.15 -3.30
N ALA A 124 61.28 -4.40 -3.77
CA ALA A 124 62.39 -5.34 -3.94
C ALA A 124 61.92 -6.39 -4.98
N VAL A 125 62.16 -6.22 -6.29
CA VAL A 125 63.37 -6.59 -7.07
C VAL A 125 63.72 -8.08 -6.99
N VAL A 126 63.32 -8.83 -8.02
CA VAL A 126 64.17 -9.84 -8.69
C VAL A 126 63.95 -9.72 -10.20
N ASP A 127 65.01 -9.33 -10.91
CA ASP A 127 65.17 -9.30 -12.36
C ASP A 127 65.32 -10.72 -12.95
N ASN A 128 64.78 -10.95 -14.15
CA ASN A 128 65.62 -11.18 -15.34
C ASN A 128 64.80 -11.33 -16.64
N ASN A 129 65.04 -10.37 -17.54
CA ASN A 129 65.30 -10.48 -18.97
C ASN A 129 64.29 -11.17 -19.92
N SER A 130 63.62 -10.28 -20.68
CA SER A 130 63.65 -10.17 -22.16
C SER A 130 63.65 -11.44 -23.02
N GLU A 131 62.57 -11.63 -23.77
CA GLU A 131 62.66 -11.83 -25.22
C GLU A 131 61.33 -11.46 -25.90
N SER A 132 61.43 -10.54 -26.87
CA SER A 132 60.37 -10.13 -27.78
C SER A 132 60.19 -11.18 -28.87
N VAL A 133 59.01 -11.79 -29.00
CA VAL A 133 58.65 -12.59 -30.18
C VAL A 133 57.17 -12.40 -30.53
N VAL A 134 56.95 -11.63 -31.59
CA VAL A 134 55.98 -11.82 -32.69
C VAL A 134 54.52 -12.19 -32.33
N GLU A 135 53.59 -11.26 -32.59
CA GLU A 135 52.16 -11.53 -32.71
C GLU A 135 51.87 -12.61 -33.77
N PRO A 136 51.13 -13.68 -33.45
CA PRO A 136 50.51 -14.50 -34.48
C PRO A 136 49.17 -13.90 -34.88
N VAL A 137 49.11 -13.39 -36.11
CA VAL A 137 47.88 -13.26 -36.88
C VAL A 137 47.28 -14.66 -36.99
N ILE A 138 46.09 -14.87 -36.40
CA ILE A 138 45.31 -16.09 -36.59
C ILE A 138 44.23 -15.78 -37.62
N ASP A 139 44.35 -16.44 -38.78
CA ASP A 139 43.38 -16.39 -39.87
C ASP A 139 41.99 -16.89 -39.42
N PRO A 140 40.90 -16.36 -40.00
CA PRO A 140 39.54 -16.77 -39.67
C PRO A 140 39.30 -18.24 -40.08
N VAL A 141 38.92 -19.06 -39.10
CA VAL A 141 38.50 -20.44 -39.34
C VAL A 141 37.09 -20.43 -39.95
N GLU A 142 36.97 -20.85 -41.20
CA GLU A 142 35.69 -21.18 -41.85
C GLU A 142 35.05 -22.40 -41.15
N ILE A 143 33.85 -22.22 -40.60
CA ILE A 143 32.99 -23.33 -40.14
C ILE A 143 32.00 -23.65 -41.28
N PRO A 144 32.06 -24.83 -41.92
CA PRO A 144 31.13 -25.19 -42.98
C PRO A 144 29.80 -25.72 -42.43
N GLY A 145 28.70 -25.13 -42.89
CA GLY A 145 27.47 -25.88 -43.24
C GLY A 145 26.48 -26.23 -42.13
N LEU A 146 25.65 -25.27 -41.72
CA LEU A 146 24.32 -25.56 -41.16
C LEU A 146 23.33 -25.87 -42.29
N SER A 147 23.06 -27.15 -42.50
CA SER A 147 21.85 -27.64 -43.16
C SER A 147 21.21 -28.63 -42.18
N MET A 148 20.07 -28.25 -41.60
CA MET A 148 19.32 -29.11 -40.67
C MET A 148 18.15 -29.76 -41.43
N PRO A 149 18.20 -31.09 -41.68
CA PRO A 149 17.00 -31.86 -41.98
C PRO A 149 16.25 -32.21 -40.69
N GLY A 150 14.92 -32.25 -40.80
CA GLY A 150 13.98 -32.38 -39.69
C GLY A 150 14.28 -33.53 -38.72
N ILE A 151 14.23 -33.21 -37.43
CA ILE A 151 14.20 -34.17 -36.34
C ILE A 151 12.88 -33.99 -35.60
N ARG A 152 12.16 -35.12 -35.50
CA ARG A 152 10.93 -35.32 -34.76
C ARG A 152 11.15 -34.99 -33.29
N THR A 153 10.27 -34.15 -32.73
CA THR A 153 10.17 -33.89 -31.30
C THR A 153 9.67 -35.15 -30.58
N HIS A 154 10.57 -35.85 -29.89
CA HIS A 154 10.17 -36.73 -28.80
C HIS A 154 9.90 -35.85 -27.57
N VAL A 155 8.63 -35.59 -27.33
CA VAL A 155 8.12 -35.06 -26.06
C VAL A 155 8.25 -36.17 -25.02
N PRO A 156 8.96 -35.97 -23.90
CA PRO A 156 8.87 -36.88 -22.75
C PRO A 156 7.43 -36.84 -22.26
N GLN A 157 6.73 -37.97 -22.28
CA GLN A 157 5.45 -38.11 -21.59
C GLN A 157 5.72 -38.02 -20.08
N GLU A 158 5.48 -36.83 -19.51
CA GLU A 158 5.11 -36.76 -18.11
C GLU A 158 3.81 -37.53 -17.94
N THR A 159 3.87 -38.58 -17.13
CA THR A 159 2.68 -39.31 -16.70
C THR A 159 1.94 -38.40 -15.73
N PRO A 160 0.67 -38.04 -15.99
CA PRO A 160 -0.08 -37.24 -15.05
C PRO A 160 -0.28 -38.08 -13.79
N VAL A 161 0.30 -37.64 -12.67
CA VAL A 161 -0.14 -38.09 -11.35
C VAL A 161 -1.54 -37.51 -11.18
N VAL A 162 -2.54 -38.35 -11.42
CA VAL A 162 -3.92 -38.07 -11.04
C VAL A 162 -3.91 -38.00 -9.52
N ALA A 163 -4.00 -36.79 -8.97
CA ALA A 163 -4.32 -36.60 -7.57
C ALA A 163 -5.70 -37.25 -7.34
N ASP A 164 -5.76 -38.27 -6.50
CA ASP A 164 -7.02 -38.76 -5.95
C ASP A 164 -7.64 -37.60 -5.16
N VAL A 165 -8.65 -36.97 -5.77
CA VAL A 165 -9.52 -35.99 -5.12
C VAL A 165 -10.30 -36.76 -4.06
N LEU A 166 -9.87 -36.63 -2.80
CA LEU A 166 -10.72 -36.99 -1.68
C LEU A 166 -11.96 -36.08 -1.74
N PRO A 167 -13.18 -36.61 -1.67
CA PRO A 167 -14.37 -35.79 -1.64
C PRO A 167 -14.41 -35.02 -0.31
N ALA A 168 -14.34 -33.69 -0.39
CA ALA A 168 -14.61 -32.80 0.74
C ALA A 168 -16.04 -33.04 1.27
N PRO A 169 -16.27 -32.93 2.60
CA PRO A 169 -17.62 -32.97 3.14
C PRO A 169 -18.44 -31.81 2.57
N ASP A 170 -19.57 -32.16 1.97
CA ASP A 170 -20.48 -31.24 1.29
C ASP A 170 -21.25 -30.39 2.30
N ILE A 171 -20.80 -29.14 2.48
CA ILE A 171 -21.66 -28.03 2.90
C ILE A 171 -21.43 -26.86 1.94
N GLN A 172 -21.94 -26.98 0.72
CA GLN A 172 -22.15 -25.82 -0.15
C GLN A 172 -23.37 -25.02 0.32
N LEU A 173 -23.15 -24.03 1.19
CA LEU A 173 -24.16 -23.00 1.44
C LEU A 173 -24.17 -22.06 0.21
N PRO A 174 -25.30 -21.83 -0.48
CA PRO A 174 -25.30 -21.08 -1.73
C PRO A 174 -24.84 -19.62 -1.55
N GLN A 175 -23.90 -19.19 -2.37
CA GLN A 175 -23.29 -17.85 -2.46
C GLN A 175 -24.26 -16.66 -2.42
N ALA A 176 -25.48 -16.84 -2.95
CA ALA A 176 -26.56 -15.87 -2.86
C ALA A 176 -26.89 -15.48 -1.40
N LEU A 177 -26.65 -16.39 -0.45
CA LEU A 177 -26.86 -16.14 0.97
C LEU A 177 -25.87 -15.13 1.55
N LEU A 178 -24.62 -15.06 1.07
CA LEU A 178 -23.62 -14.16 1.66
C LEU A 178 -23.82 -12.71 1.20
N VAL A 179 -24.18 -12.52 -0.07
CA VAL A 179 -24.61 -11.22 -0.61
C VAL A 179 -25.83 -10.70 0.14
N ASP A 180 -26.85 -11.56 0.32
CA ASP A 180 -28.06 -11.21 1.07
C ASP A 180 -27.75 -10.84 2.53
N VAL A 181 -26.76 -11.50 3.16
CA VAL A 181 -26.30 -11.17 4.51
C VAL A 181 -25.68 -9.78 4.55
N ILE A 182 -24.76 -9.46 3.64
CA ILE A 182 -24.11 -8.15 3.55
C ILE A 182 -25.17 -7.05 3.40
N ASP A 183 -26.02 -7.19 2.38
CA ASP A 183 -27.00 -6.15 2.02
C ASP A 183 -28.04 -5.95 3.11
N LYS A 184 -28.53 -7.05 3.72
CA LYS A 184 -29.50 -6.97 4.82
C LYS A 184 -28.92 -6.30 6.05
N GLN A 185 -27.68 -6.61 6.42
CA GLN A 185 -27.07 -6.03 7.63
C GLN A 185 -26.75 -4.54 7.43
N LEU A 186 -26.17 -4.17 6.28
CA LEU A 186 -25.90 -2.76 5.97
C LEU A 186 -27.20 -1.94 5.90
N ALA A 187 -28.25 -2.45 5.26
CA ALA A 187 -29.54 -1.77 5.20
C ALA A 187 -30.17 -1.57 6.59
N GLN A 188 -29.95 -2.50 7.53
CA GLN A 188 -30.40 -2.35 8.92
C GLN A 188 -29.64 -1.23 9.64
N GLU A 189 -28.32 -1.16 9.46
CA GLU A 189 -27.49 -0.13 10.08
C GLU A 189 -27.77 1.26 9.49
N TRP A 190 -27.94 1.39 8.17
CA TRP A 190 -28.35 2.66 7.55
C TRP A 190 -29.69 3.15 8.11
N LYS A 191 -30.66 2.24 8.28
CA LYS A 191 -31.95 2.58 8.88
C LYS A 191 -31.81 2.97 10.36
N ALA A 192 -30.96 2.31 11.12
CA ALA A 192 -30.73 2.61 12.53
C ALA A 192 -30.04 3.97 12.74
N ASN A 193 -29.16 4.36 11.81
CA ASN A 193 -28.44 5.62 11.84
C ASN A 193 -29.12 6.74 11.03
N GLU A 194 -30.33 6.50 10.49
CA GLU A 194 -31.08 7.46 9.67
C GLU A 194 -30.30 7.97 8.43
N ILE A 195 -29.42 7.14 7.88
CA ILE A 195 -28.60 7.45 6.72
C ILE A 195 -29.25 6.91 5.45
N ALA A 196 -29.26 7.74 4.41
CA ALA A 196 -29.61 7.32 3.06
C ALA A 196 -28.35 6.86 2.34
N ALA A 197 -28.34 5.60 1.88
CA ALA A 197 -27.33 5.11 0.98
C ALA A 197 -27.36 5.88 -0.35
N ASN A 198 -26.19 6.01 -0.97
CA ASN A 198 -26.05 6.62 -2.28
C ASN A 198 -26.86 5.90 -3.36
N PRO A 199 -27.15 6.55 -4.50
CA PRO A 199 -27.65 5.83 -5.66
C PRO A 199 -26.61 4.82 -6.16
N ARG A 200 -27.07 3.80 -6.89
CA ARG A 200 -26.18 2.86 -7.59
C ARG A 200 -25.26 3.63 -8.54
N ALA A 201 -23.99 3.24 -8.54
CA ALA A 201 -22.97 3.66 -9.49
C ALA A 201 -23.41 3.38 -10.92
N THR A 202 -22.91 4.19 -11.85
CA THR A 202 -23.09 3.88 -13.27
C THR A 202 -22.34 2.61 -13.65
N ASP A 203 -22.76 1.92 -14.71
CA ASP A 203 -22.04 0.73 -15.19
C ASP A 203 -20.56 1.03 -15.52
N ALA A 204 -20.26 2.25 -15.97
CA ALA A 204 -18.90 2.69 -16.28
C ALA A 204 -18.04 2.92 -15.02
N GLU A 205 -18.63 3.51 -13.98
CA GLU A 205 -18.00 3.66 -12.66
C GLU A 205 -17.72 2.29 -12.04
N TRP A 206 -18.73 1.41 -12.03
CA TRP A 206 -18.58 0.08 -11.42
C TRP A 206 -17.60 -0.83 -12.17
N VAL A 207 -17.64 -0.88 -13.51
CA VAL A 207 -16.69 -1.72 -14.27
C VAL A 207 -15.25 -1.27 -14.06
N ARG A 208 -15.01 0.04 -14.02
CA ARG A 208 -13.69 0.60 -13.72
C ARG A 208 -13.22 0.17 -12.33
N ARG A 209 -14.08 0.33 -11.31
CA ARG A 209 -13.81 -0.05 -9.93
C ARG A 209 -13.44 -1.52 -9.79
N VAL A 210 -14.27 -2.41 -10.35
CA VAL A 210 -14.06 -3.87 -10.30
C VAL A 210 -12.74 -4.27 -10.94
N TYR A 211 -12.40 -3.69 -12.10
CA TYR A 211 -11.12 -3.97 -12.75
C TYR A 211 -9.92 -3.49 -11.92
N LEU A 212 -10.03 -2.32 -11.29
CA LEU A 212 -8.96 -1.80 -10.43
C LEU A 212 -8.77 -2.66 -9.17
N ASP A 213 -9.86 -2.98 -8.48
CA ASP A 213 -9.80 -3.73 -7.21
C ASP A 213 -9.48 -5.22 -7.43
N LEU A 214 -9.94 -5.84 -8.51
CA LEU A 214 -9.63 -7.24 -8.83
C LEU A 214 -8.35 -7.38 -9.65
N ALA A 215 -8.28 -6.79 -10.85
CA ALA A 215 -7.18 -7.02 -11.79
C ALA A 215 -5.99 -6.06 -11.59
N GLY A 216 -6.10 -5.06 -10.72
CA GLY A 216 -5.01 -4.11 -10.47
C GLY A 216 -4.79 -3.12 -11.61
N ARG A 217 -5.79 -2.88 -12.47
CA ARG A 217 -5.69 -1.96 -13.62
C ARG A 217 -7.06 -1.49 -14.08
N ILE A 218 -7.12 -0.44 -14.88
CA ILE A 218 -8.34 -0.08 -15.63
C ILE A 218 -8.68 -1.14 -16.71
N PRO A 219 -9.96 -1.28 -17.12
CA PRO A 219 -10.30 -2.10 -18.27
C PRO A 219 -9.72 -1.50 -19.55
N THR A 220 -9.34 -2.36 -20.50
CA THR A 220 -9.07 -1.93 -21.88
C THR A 220 -10.34 -1.35 -22.52
N VAL A 221 -10.19 -0.56 -23.59
CA VAL A 221 -11.34 -0.01 -24.33
C VAL A 221 -12.31 -1.12 -24.76
N ALA A 222 -11.79 -2.24 -25.27
CA ALA A 222 -12.60 -3.36 -25.72
C ALA A 222 -13.37 -4.04 -24.56
N GLU A 223 -12.72 -4.21 -23.41
CA GLU A 223 -13.36 -4.77 -22.21
C GLU A 223 -14.48 -3.86 -21.68
N ALA A 224 -14.20 -2.56 -21.58
CA ALA A 224 -15.19 -1.58 -21.12
C ALA A 224 -16.39 -1.51 -22.07
N GLU A 225 -16.16 -1.38 -23.39
CA GLU A 225 -17.24 -1.32 -24.37
C GLU A 225 -18.05 -2.62 -24.44
N ALA A 226 -17.41 -3.78 -24.30
CA ALA A 226 -18.11 -5.07 -24.22
C ALA A 226 -19.07 -5.10 -23.02
N PHE A 227 -18.61 -4.68 -21.84
CA PHE A 227 -19.46 -4.65 -20.64
C PHE A 227 -20.58 -3.61 -20.70
N LEU A 228 -20.28 -2.41 -21.20
CA LEU A 228 -21.24 -1.31 -21.31
C LEU A 228 -22.34 -1.58 -22.35
N SER A 229 -22.03 -2.37 -23.39
CA SER A 229 -23.00 -2.77 -24.42
C SER A 229 -23.76 -4.06 -24.07
N ASP A 230 -23.30 -4.84 -23.10
CA ASP A 230 -23.96 -6.05 -22.66
C ASP A 230 -25.27 -5.73 -21.90
N LYS A 231 -26.34 -6.40 -22.34
CA LYS A 231 -27.70 -6.30 -21.79
C LYS A 231 -28.09 -7.51 -20.94
N ASN A 232 -27.19 -8.47 -20.75
CA ASN A 232 -27.41 -9.60 -19.88
C ASN A 232 -27.60 -9.10 -18.44
N THR A 233 -28.64 -9.60 -17.77
CA THR A 233 -28.94 -9.29 -16.37
C THR A 233 -27.89 -9.86 -15.41
N GLU A 234 -27.12 -10.87 -15.84
CA GLU A 234 -26.06 -11.51 -15.06
C GLU A 234 -24.66 -11.01 -15.42
N LYS A 235 -24.53 -9.95 -16.23
CA LYS A 235 -23.23 -9.46 -16.71
C LYS A 235 -22.25 -9.11 -15.59
N ASP A 236 -22.75 -8.62 -14.46
CA ASP A 236 -21.95 -8.28 -13.29
C ASP A 236 -21.30 -9.53 -12.70
N THR A 237 -22.10 -10.58 -12.42
CA THR A 237 -21.64 -11.88 -11.93
C THR A 237 -20.68 -12.54 -12.90
N LEU A 238 -20.98 -12.53 -14.21
CA LEU A 238 -20.12 -13.11 -15.22
C LEU A 238 -18.78 -12.38 -15.31
N LEU A 239 -18.76 -11.05 -15.17
CA LEU A 239 -17.53 -10.27 -15.16
C LEU A 239 -16.68 -10.62 -13.92
N VAL A 240 -17.27 -10.59 -12.73
CA VAL A 240 -16.55 -10.88 -11.47
C VAL A 240 -15.95 -12.27 -11.50
N LYS A 241 -16.73 -13.30 -11.86
CA LYS A 241 -16.24 -14.68 -11.97
C LYS A 241 -15.10 -14.80 -12.99
N ARG A 242 -15.24 -14.15 -14.14
CA ARG A 242 -14.19 -14.16 -15.18
C ARG A 242 -12.89 -13.55 -14.65
N LEU A 243 -12.95 -12.41 -13.97
CA LEU A 243 -11.78 -11.75 -13.41
C LEU A 243 -11.14 -12.58 -12.29
N LEU A 244 -11.94 -13.12 -11.36
CA LEU A 244 -11.45 -13.96 -10.27
C LEU A 244 -10.79 -15.26 -10.77
N SER A 245 -11.29 -15.84 -11.87
CA SER A 245 -10.68 -17.00 -12.51
C SER A 245 -9.41 -16.66 -13.32
N GLY A 246 -9.10 -15.38 -13.50
CA GLY A 246 -7.98 -14.90 -14.31
C GLY A 246 -6.70 -14.72 -13.52
N ASN A 247 -5.56 -14.90 -14.20
CA ASN A 247 -4.22 -14.71 -13.60
C ASN A 247 -3.98 -13.28 -13.07
N GLU A 248 -4.64 -12.27 -13.65
CA GLU A 248 -4.47 -10.88 -13.22
C GLU A 248 -4.98 -10.65 -11.80
N ALA A 249 -6.11 -11.27 -11.41
CA ALA A 249 -6.63 -11.14 -10.06
C ALA A 249 -5.70 -11.79 -9.03
N ALA A 250 -5.20 -12.98 -9.33
CA ALA A 250 -4.23 -13.67 -8.50
C ALA A 250 -2.92 -12.87 -8.35
N ALA A 251 -2.40 -12.33 -9.45
CA ALA A 251 -1.19 -11.50 -9.43
C ALA A 251 -1.39 -10.18 -8.66
N ASN A 252 -2.56 -9.54 -8.78
CA ASN A 252 -2.87 -8.32 -8.04
C ASN A 252 -2.93 -8.59 -6.52
N LEU A 253 -3.68 -9.62 -6.10
CA LEU A 253 -3.71 -10.04 -4.69
C LEU A 253 -2.32 -10.43 -4.19
N ALA A 254 -1.54 -11.18 -4.96
CA ALA A 254 -0.18 -11.55 -4.59
C ALA A 254 0.75 -10.34 -4.42
N ASN A 255 0.64 -9.33 -5.28
CA ASN A 255 1.38 -8.08 -5.15
C ASN A 255 1.02 -7.34 -3.85
N ILE A 256 -0.28 -7.19 -3.57
CA ILE A 256 -0.78 -6.55 -2.35
C ILE A 256 -0.26 -7.29 -1.11
N TRP A 257 -0.43 -8.61 -1.06
CA TRP A 257 -0.02 -9.41 0.10
C TRP A 257 1.50 -9.51 0.24
N THR A 258 2.27 -9.52 -0.84
CA THR A 258 3.73 -9.46 -0.76
C THR A 258 4.17 -8.12 -0.15
N ASN A 259 3.54 -7.01 -0.55
CA ASN A 259 3.81 -5.69 0.04
C ASN A 259 3.46 -5.65 1.53
N LEU A 260 2.31 -6.23 1.92
CA LEU A 260 1.91 -6.30 3.34
C LEU A 260 2.85 -7.18 4.18
N LEU A 261 3.34 -8.28 3.60
CA LEU A 261 4.13 -9.26 4.33
C LEU A 261 5.59 -8.84 4.48
N VAL A 262 6.21 -8.25 3.46
CA VAL A 262 7.66 -7.96 3.46
C VAL A 262 8.02 -6.56 2.95
N GLY A 263 7.03 -5.73 2.63
CA GLY A 263 7.24 -4.40 2.07
C GLY A 263 7.51 -4.37 0.56
N ARG A 264 7.55 -3.15 0.01
CA ARG A 264 7.92 -2.88 -1.39
C ARG A 264 9.42 -2.95 -1.63
N MET A 265 10.20 -2.57 -0.62
CA MET A 265 11.66 -2.62 -0.63
C MET A 265 12.16 -3.27 0.65
N THR A 266 12.89 -4.37 0.51
CA THR A 266 13.41 -5.12 1.66
C THR A 266 14.87 -4.72 1.89
N ARG A 267 15.20 -4.23 3.09
CA ARG A 267 16.61 -4.03 3.51
C ARG A 267 17.31 -5.38 3.71
N THR A 268 16.54 -6.38 4.13
CA THR A 268 16.98 -7.75 4.31
C THR A 268 17.09 -8.44 2.95
N PRO A 269 18.20 -9.13 2.63
CA PRO A 269 18.33 -9.88 1.39
C PRO A 269 17.42 -11.12 1.46
N ILE A 270 16.25 -11.01 0.84
CA ILE A 270 15.27 -12.09 0.64
C ILE A 270 14.93 -12.19 -0.85
N ASN A 271 14.38 -13.32 -1.27
CA ASN A 271 13.84 -13.49 -2.60
C ASN A 271 12.35 -13.08 -2.62
N ARG A 272 12.10 -11.76 -2.68
CA ARG A 272 10.74 -11.21 -2.79
C ARG A 272 9.99 -11.75 -4.03
N PRO A 273 10.60 -11.89 -5.22
CA PRO A 273 9.94 -12.52 -6.37
C PRO A 273 9.47 -13.96 -6.14
N ALA A 274 10.21 -14.78 -5.38
CA ALA A 274 9.80 -16.13 -5.03
C ALA A 274 8.55 -16.13 -4.12
N LEU A 275 8.48 -15.22 -3.13
CA LEU A 275 7.28 -15.03 -2.32
C LEU A 275 6.07 -14.59 -3.15
N GLU A 276 6.26 -13.60 -4.03
CA GLU A 276 5.20 -13.11 -4.93
C GLU A 276 4.69 -14.23 -5.86
N THR A 277 5.60 -15.08 -6.37
CA THR A 277 5.25 -16.24 -7.20
C THR A 277 4.48 -17.29 -6.39
N TYR A 278 4.93 -17.60 -5.17
CA TYR A 278 4.23 -18.49 -4.26
C TYR A 278 2.79 -17.98 -4.01
N LEU A 279 2.62 -16.71 -3.63
CA LEU A 279 1.30 -16.13 -3.38
C LEU A 279 0.43 -16.06 -4.64
N THR A 280 1.02 -15.79 -5.80
CA THR A 280 0.30 -15.83 -7.08
C THR A 280 -0.30 -17.21 -7.31
N ASN A 281 0.48 -18.27 -7.05
CA ASN A 281 0.00 -19.65 -7.17
C ASN A 281 -1.08 -19.97 -6.11
N GLN A 282 -0.96 -19.47 -4.88
CA GLN A 282 -1.99 -19.63 -3.84
C GLN A 282 -3.33 -19.08 -4.29
N PHE A 283 -3.35 -17.81 -4.71
CA PHE A 283 -4.58 -17.13 -5.10
C PHE A 283 -5.15 -17.67 -6.42
N ALA A 284 -4.29 -18.04 -7.39
CA ALA A 284 -4.73 -18.63 -8.65
C ALA A 284 -5.40 -20.00 -8.45
N ALA A 285 -4.88 -20.82 -7.53
CA ALA A 285 -5.46 -22.11 -7.18
C ALA A 285 -6.64 -22.00 -6.19
N ASN A 286 -6.92 -20.81 -5.66
CA ASN A 286 -7.84 -20.59 -4.54
C ASN A 286 -7.59 -21.56 -3.37
N ARG A 287 -6.31 -21.78 -3.04
CA ARG A 287 -5.94 -22.57 -1.86
C ARG A 287 -6.50 -21.87 -0.60
N PRO A 288 -7.01 -22.62 0.39
CA PRO A 288 -7.48 -22.07 1.65
C PRO A 288 -6.49 -21.07 2.25
N TRP A 289 -6.97 -19.91 2.69
CA TRP A 289 -6.09 -18.93 3.34
C TRP A 289 -5.43 -19.48 4.61
N SER A 290 -6.10 -20.41 5.31
CA SER A 290 -5.54 -21.16 6.45
C SER A 290 -4.26 -21.91 6.10
N GLU A 291 -4.19 -22.54 4.93
CA GLU A 291 -2.97 -23.20 4.47
C GLU A 291 -1.85 -22.20 4.18
N THR A 292 -2.19 -21.06 3.59
CA THR A 292 -1.20 -19.99 3.33
C THR A 292 -0.63 -19.44 4.65
N VAL A 293 -1.48 -19.22 5.65
CA VAL A 293 -1.05 -18.79 7.00
C VAL A 293 -0.15 -19.84 7.64
N THR A 294 -0.52 -21.11 7.53
CA THR A 294 0.32 -22.22 8.03
C THR A 294 1.67 -22.22 7.33
N ASP A 295 1.69 -22.22 6.00
CA ASP A 295 2.92 -22.20 5.18
C ASP A 295 3.83 -21.02 5.56
N LEU A 296 3.28 -19.81 5.73
CA LEU A 296 4.06 -18.62 6.11
C LEU A 296 4.69 -18.76 7.51
N ILE A 297 3.96 -19.31 8.47
CA ILE A 297 4.43 -19.47 9.85
C ILE A 297 5.42 -20.64 9.96
N THR A 298 5.19 -21.75 9.25
CA THR A 298 5.94 -22.99 9.41
C THR A 298 7.03 -23.22 8.36
N ALA A 299 7.16 -22.35 7.35
CA ALA A 299 8.12 -22.53 6.27
C ALA A 299 9.56 -22.77 6.76
N GLU A 300 10.25 -23.68 6.08
CA GLU A 300 11.66 -24.03 6.25
C GLU A 300 12.34 -24.11 4.89
N GLY A 301 13.67 -24.16 4.90
CA GLY A 301 14.52 -24.30 3.72
C GLY A 301 14.92 -22.98 3.07
N ASN A 302 15.48 -23.10 1.86
CA ASN A 302 15.96 -22.00 1.05
C ASN A 302 14.80 -21.12 0.56
N GLY A 303 14.91 -19.80 0.75
CA GLY A 303 13.93 -18.82 0.26
C GLY A 303 13.80 -18.78 -1.27
N ASP A 304 14.79 -19.25 -2.03
CA ASP A 304 14.68 -19.34 -3.49
C ASP A 304 13.78 -20.50 -3.94
N ASP A 305 13.81 -21.61 -3.19
CA ASP A 305 13.05 -22.83 -3.50
C ASP A 305 11.67 -22.83 -2.83
N ASN A 306 11.59 -22.31 -1.60
CA ASN A 306 10.37 -22.17 -0.81
C ASN A 306 10.04 -20.68 -0.64
N GLY A 307 9.19 -20.16 -1.53
CA GLY A 307 8.79 -18.74 -1.52
C GLY A 307 8.22 -18.26 -0.17
N ALA A 308 7.46 -19.11 0.55
CA ALA A 308 6.87 -18.78 1.85
C ALA A 308 7.92 -18.50 2.94
N ALA A 309 9.10 -19.13 2.86
CA ALA A 309 10.19 -18.92 3.82
C ALA A 309 10.68 -17.45 3.83
N ASN A 310 10.49 -16.72 2.73
CA ASN A 310 10.92 -15.32 2.67
C ASN A 310 10.18 -14.40 3.64
N PHE A 311 8.98 -14.78 4.11
CA PHE A 311 8.26 -14.01 5.14
C PHE A 311 9.06 -13.96 6.44
N LEU A 312 9.39 -15.12 7.02
CA LEU A 312 10.19 -15.15 8.24
C LEU A 312 11.65 -14.76 8.00
N LEU A 313 12.25 -15.06 6.84
CA LEU A 313 13.62 -14.58 6.52
C LEU A 313 13.74 -13.05 6.53
N ALA A 314 12.65 -12.34 6.21
CA ALA A 314 12.61 -10.88 6.25
C ALA A 314 12.64 -10.34 7.69
N HIS A 315 12.00 -11.05 8.62
CA HIS A 315 11.63 -10.56 9.95
C HIS A 315 12.32 -11.26 11.11
N LEU A 316 13.03 -12.37 10.87
CA LEU A 316 13.76 -13.13 11.89
C LEU A 316 15.09 -12.45 12.22
N ASN A 317 15.00 -11.37 12.98
CA ASN A 317 16.12 -10.65 13.57
C ASN A 317 15.75 -10.21 15.00
N ASN A 318 16.71 -9.69 15.77
CA ASN A 318 16.48 -9.16 17.12
C ASN A 318 15.61 -10.09 17.99
N GLU A 319 16.03 -11.35 18.13
CA GLU A 319 15.31 -12.35 18.93
C GLU A 319 13.86 -12.59 18.47
N ALA A 320 13.62 -12.55 17.16
CA ALA A 320 12.31 -12.75 16.52
C ALA A 320 11.25 -11.70 16.90
N VAL A 321 11.65 -10.56 17.46
CA VAL A 321 10.72 -9.46 17.82
C VAL A 321 9.92 -8.97 16.59
N PRO A 322 10.55 -8.64 15.44
CA PRO A 322 9.77 -8.19 14.28
C PRO A 322 8.89 -9.30 13.70
N ALA A 323 9.36 -10.55 13.68
CA ALA A 323 8.56 -11.70 13.26
C ALA A 323 7.31 -11.88 14.13
N THR A 324 7.42 -11.65 15.43
CA THR A 324 6.28 -11.69 16.37
C THR A 324 5.29 -10.57 16.07
N ALA A 325 5.79 -9.33 15.96
CA ALA A 325 4.97 -8.15 15.73
C ALA A 325 4.22 -8.21 14.39
N ILE A 326 4.90 -8.57 13.30
CA ILE A 326 4.29 -8.63 11.96
C ILE A 326 3.29 -9.77 11.83
N THR A 327 3.56 -10.93 12.45
CA THR A 327 2.61 -12.06 12.48
C THR A 327 1.34 -11.66 13.21
N ALA A 328 1.47 -11.04 14.39
CA ALA A 328 0.32 -10.53 15.14
C ALA A 328 -0.48 -9.48 14.35
N ARG A 329 0.21 -8.49 13.78
CA ARG A 329 -0.42 -7.36 13.09
C ARG A 329 -1.13 -7.81 11.81
N VAL A 330 -0.41 -8.48 10.91
CA VAL A 330 -0.92 -8.78 9.57
C VAL A 330 -1.87 -9.98 9.60
N LEU A 331 -1.52 -11.03 10.35
CA LEU A 331 -2.31 -12.27 10.34
C LEU A 331 -3.43 -12.27 11.38
N LEU A 332 -3.29 -11.55 12.50
CA LEU A 332 -4.30 -11.56 13.58
C LEU A 332 -5.00 -10.20 13.77
N GLY A 333 -4.53 -9.13 13.11
CA GLY A 333 -5.08 -7.80 13.29
C GLY A 333 -4.81 -7.25 14.70
N GLN A 334 -3.74 -7.70 15.35
CA GLN A 334 -3.40 -7.32 16.73
C GLN A 334 -2.08 -6.55 16.78
N GLN A 335 -2.11 -5.36 17.38
CA GLN A 335 -0.92 -4.53 17.57
C GLN A 335 -0.29 -4.75 18.95
N VAL A 336 0.51 -5.82 19.05
CA VAL A 336 1.17 -6.24 20.30
C VAL A 336 2.59 -5.65 20.48
N GLN A 337 3.11 -4.91 19.51
CA GLN A 337 4.50 -4.41 19.52
C GLN A 337 4.80 -3.49 20.71
N CYS A 338 3.83 -2.68 21.16
CA CYS A 338 4.01 -1.84 22.35
C CYS A 338 4.14 -2.69 23.62
N SER A 339 3.53 -3.88 23.64
CA SER A 339 3.58 -4.74 24.81
C SER A 339 4.92 -5.42 25.01
N GLN A 340 5.84 -5.35 24.05
CA GLN A 340 7.24 -5.79 24.22
C GLN A 340 7.90 -5.20 25.48
N CYS A 341 7.64 -3.92 25.75
CA CYS A 341 8.35 -3.14 26.79
C CYS A 341 7.45 -2.66 27.93
N HIS A 342 6.12 -2.61 27.77
CA HIS A 342 5.21 -2.16 28.83
C HIS A 342 3.83 -2.80 28.69
N ARG A 343 3.00 -2.79 29.73
CA ARG A 343 1.60 -3.22 29.56
C ARG A 343 0.87 -2.27 28.60
N HIS A 344 0.07 -2.82 27.68
CA HIS A 344 -0.75 -2.01 26.78
C HIS A 344 -1.63 -1.05 27.59
N PRO A 345 -1.74 0.25 27.19
CA PRO A 345 -2.38 1.26 28.02
C PRO A 345 -3.88 1.05 28.23
N VAL A 346 -4.54 0.30 27.35
CA VAL A 346 -6.02 0.14 27.35
C VAL A 346 -6.46 -1.32 27.54
N VAL A 347 -5.65 -2.29 27.11
CA VAL A 347 -5.99 -3.73 27.16
C VAL A 347 -5.12 -4.35 28.24
N SER A 348 -5.73 -4.75 29.35
CA SER A 348 -5.01 -5.18 30.54
C SER A 348 -4.31 -6.53 30.39
N GLU A 349 -4.87 -7.36 29.50
CA GLU A 349 -4.47 -8.71 29.13
C GLU A 349 -3.22 -8.71 28.24
N TRP A 350 -2.98 -7.63 27.50
CA TRP A 350 -1.80 -7.46 26.65
C TRP A 350 -0.68 -6.82 27.46
N ASP A 351 0.04 -7.64 28.21
CA ASP A 351 1.26 -7.23 28.90
C ASP A 351 2.53 -7.80 28.25
N GLN A 352 3.69 -7.54 28.86
CA GLN A 352 4.96 -8.04 28.35
C GLN A 352 4.95 -9.56 28.22
N ASP A 353 4.36 -10.27 29.18
CA ASP A 353 4.35 -11.73 29.17
C ASP A 353 3.61 -12.25 27.94
N HIS A 354 2.48 -11.64 27.60
CA HIS A 354 1.72 -11.96 26.39
C HIS A 354 2.57 -11.87 25.10
N PHE A 355 3.31 -10.76 24.92
CA PHE A 355 4.21 -10.61 23.75
C PHE A 355 5.29 -11.68 23.73
N TRP A 356 5.95 -11.90 24.87
CA TRP A 356 7.09 -12.80 24.95
C TRP A 356 6.70 -14.28 24.90
N THR A 357 5.48 -14.64 25.31
CA THR A 357 4.89 -15.97 25.14
C THR A 357 4.65 -16.29 23.66
N PHE A 358 4.13 -15.32 22.90
CA PHE A 358 3.98 -15.48 21.45
C PHE A 358 5.36 -15.53 20.75
N ASN A 359 6.28 -14.66 21.15
CA ASN A 359 7.65 -14.64 20.64
C ASN A 359 8.40 -15.97 20.87
N ALA A 360 8.16 -16.64 22.00
CA ALA A 360 8.79 -17.92 22.33
C ALA A 360 8.47 -19.05 21.34
N CYS A 361 7.41 -18.92 20.54
CA CYS A 361 7.07 -19.84 19.45
C CYS A 361 8.07 -19.79 18.29
N PHE A 362 8.76 -18.65 18.09
CA PHE A 362 9.74 -18.44 17.02
C PHE A 362 11.20 -18.71 17.46
N GLN A 363 11.45 -18.96 18.74
CA GLN A 363 12.81 -19.09 19.30
C GLN A 363 13.56 -20.37 18.88
N GLN A 364 12.87 -21.35 18.28
CA GLN A 364 13.52 -22.52 17.68
C GLN A 364 14.07 -22.22 16.27
N THR A 365 13.62 -21.13 15.64
CA THR A 365 13.94 -20.84 14.24
C THR A 365 15.21 -20.03 14.15
N ARG A 366 16.08 -20.39 13.19
CA ARG A 366 17.31 -19.67 12.88
C ARG A 366 17.52 -19.54 11.39
N ILE A 367 18.29 -18.51 11.02
CA ILE A 367 18.77 -18.33 9.64
C ILE A 367 20.12 -19.03 9.51
N VAL A 368 20.21 -19.96 8.57
CA VAL A 368 21.46 -20.59 8.15
C VAL A 368 21.93 -19.92 6.86
N GLU A 369 23.11 -19.32 6.89
CA GLU A 369 23.70 -18.67 5.71
C GLU A 369 24.81 -19.54 5.12
N THR A 370 24.65 -19.91 3.85
CA THR A 370 25.64 -20.68 3.09
C THR A 370 26.14 -19.84 1.91
N THR A 371 27.45 -19.73 1.73
CA THR A 371 28.03 -19.08 0.54
C THR A 371 28.41 -20.14 -0.48
N MET A 372 27.73 -20.13 -1.63
CA MET A 372 28.07 -20.94 -2.80
C MET A 372 29.03 -20.15 -3.69
N ILE A 373 30.03 -20.84 -4.25
CA ILE A 373 30.96 -20.26 -5.23
C ILE A 373 30.79 -21.05 -6.52
N ASP A 374 30.34 -20.38 -7.57
CA ASP A 374 30.32 -20.94 -8.91
C ASP A 374 31.77 -21.20 -9.35
N GLN A 375 32.07 -22.46 -9.70
CA GLN A 375 33.44 -22.88 -10.01
C GLN A 375 33.92 -22.41 -11.39
N GLU A 376 33.00 -22.05 -12.30
CA GLU A 376 33.30 -21.60 -13.65
C GLU A 376 33.39 -20.08 -13.73
N THR A 377 32.46 -19.36 -13.09
CA THR A 377 32.41 -17.89 -13.13
C THR A 377 33.14 -17.24 -11.95
N GLY A 378 33.37 -17.98 -10.86
CA GLY A 378 33.89 -17.45 -9.60
C GLY A 378 32.89 -16.59 -8.83
N GLU A 379 31.63 -16.54 -9.29
CA GLU A 379 30.55 -15.78 -8.66
C GLU A 379 30.20 -16.35 -7.28
N ARG A 380 29.96 -15.47 -6.31
CA ARG A 380 29.62 -15.86 -4.94
C ARG A 380 28.16 -15.55 -4.67
N THR A 381 27.36 -16.58 -4.44
CA THR A 381 25.93 -16.44 -4.11
C THR A 381 25.73 -16.78 -2.64
N ARG A 382 25.09 -15.88 -1.89
CA ARG A 382 24.69 -16.14 -0.50
C ARG A 382 23.28 -16.70 -0.49
N ILE A 383 23.15 -17.92 0.02
CA ILE A 383 21.87 -18.60 0.22
C ILE A 383 21.52 -18.45 1.71
N ARG A 384 20.27 -18.07 1.98
CA ARG A 384 19.72 -17.95 3.34
C ARG A 384 18.57 -18.93 3.48
N GLU A 385 18.67 -19.79 4.49
CA GLU A 385 17.70 -20.85 4.72
C GLU A 385 17.10 -20.70 6.12
N LEU A 386 15.81 -20.96 6.25
CA LEU A 386 15.19 -21.14 7.56
C LEU A 386 15.34 -22.59 8.00
N ALA A 387 15.82 -22.79 9.21
CA ALA A 387 15.86 -24.09 9.85
C ALA A 387 15.40 -23.96 11.29
N ASP A 388 14.69 -24.97 11.78
CA ASP A 388 14.42 -25.11 13.20
C ASP A 388 15.53 -25.91 13.89
N GLU A 389 15.90 -25.46 15.09
CA GLU A 389 16.84 -26.13 15.97
C GLU A 389 16.08 -26.67 17.19
N PRO A 390 16.10 -27.99 17.44
CA PRO A 390 15.47 -28.57 18.62
C PRO A 390 15.95 -27.88 19.90
N GLY A 391 15.02 -27.51 20.77
CA GLY A 391 15.37 -26.72 21.93
C GLY A 391 14.23 -26.51 22.92
N THR A 392 14.61 -26.32 24.17
CA THR A 392 13.70 -26.05 25.31
C THR A 392 13.68 -24.57 25.71
N LYS A 393 14.37 -23.70 24.94
CA LYS A 393 14.52 -22.28 25.28
C LYS A 393 13.16 -21.58 25.28
N GLY A 394 12.83 -20.86 26.36
CA GLY A 394 11.80 -19.82 26.33
C GLY A 394 12.39 -18.49 25.87
N SER A 395 11.56 -17.46 25.79
CA SER A 395 12.02 -16.08 25.56
C SER A 395 12.33 -15.42 26.89
N PHE A 396 13.49 -14.78 27.01
CA PHE A 396 13.87 -14.02 28.20
C PHE A 396 13.61 -12.55 27.96
N TYR A 397 13.05 -11.86 28.95
CA TYR A 397 12.80 -10.43 28.86
C TYR A 397 12.98 -9.74 30.21
N GLU A 398 13.33 -8.45 30.18
CA GLU A 398 13.55 -7.63 31.37
C GLU A 398 12.35 -6.70 31.58
N THR A 399 11.80 -6.75 32.79
CA THR A 399 10.74 -5.83 33.23
C THR A 399 11.28 -4.42 33.48
N LEU A 400 10.40 -3.43 33.61
CA LEU A 400 10.80 -2.04 33.93
C LEU A 400 11.51 -1.92 35.29
N GLU A 401 11.29 -2.88 36.18
CA GLU A 401 11.97 -2.99 37.49
C GLU A 401 13.35 -3.67 37.42
N GLY A 402 13.80 -4.06 36.23
CA GLY A 402 15.08 -4.77 36.03
C GLY A 402 15.04 -6.25 36.41
N VAL A 403 13.84 -6.84 36.52
CA VAL A 403 13.68 -8.27 36.79
C VAL A 403 13.63 -9.02 35.46
N VAL A 404 14.56 -9.95 35.27
CA VAL A 404 14.55 -10.88 34.13
C VAL A 404 13.51 -11.97 34.38
N LYS A 405 12.60 -12.13 33.43
CA LYS A 405 11.59 -13.19 33.37
C LYS A 405 11.81 -14.10 32.18
N VAL A 406 11.16 -15.26 32.20
CA VAL A 406 11.08 -16.19 31.08
C VAL A 406 9.62 -16.38 30.71
N ALA A 407 9.33 -16.28 29.41
CA ALA A 407 8.06 -16.65 28.82
C ALA A 407 8.21 -17.98 28.06
N TYR A 408 7.19 -18.82 28.17
CA TYR A 408 7.11 -20.11 27.49
C TYR A 408 6.18 -20.01 26.27
N PRO A 409 6.40 -20.82 25.22
CA PRO A 409 5.64 -20.73 23.98
C PRO A 409 4.17 -21.03 24.23
N GLY A 410 3.31 -20.23 23.62
CA GLY A 410 1.87 -20.35 23.75
C GLY A 410 1.15 -19.21 23.04
N TYR A 411 -0.17 -19.33 22.96
CA TYR A 411 -1.05 -18.29 22.44
C TYR A 411 -2.40 -18.34 23.17
N ASP A 412 -2.95 -17.16 23.49
CA ASP A 412 -4.24 -17.00 24.16
C ASP A 412 -4.49 -17.94 25.37
N GLY A 413 -3.49 -18.02 26.26
CA GLY A 413 -3.55 -18.87 27.46
C GLY A 413 -3.37 -20.37 27.21
N GLN A 414 -3.22 -20.81 25.95
CA GLN A 414 -2.89 -22.18 25.61
C GLN A 414 -1.37 -22.36 25.50
N GLU A 415 -0.82 -23.26 26.32
CA GLU A 415 0.61 -23.55 26.36
C GLU A 415 1.01 -24.52 25.25
N ILE A 416 2.17 -24.26 24.61
CA ILE A 416 2.81 -25.18 23.67
C ILE A 416 3.93 -25.94 24.39
N SER A 417 4.07 -27.23 24.08
CA SER A 417 5.09 -28.09 24.68
C SER A 417 6.52 -27.55 24.49
N LEU A 418 7.31 -27.65 25.57
CA LEU A 418 8.74 -27.29 25.59
C LEU A 418 9.65 -28.44 25.15
N GLU A 419 9.11 -29.63 24.89
CA GLU A 419 9.91 -30.78 24.45
C GLU A 419 10.73 -30.42 23.21
N PRO A 420 12.05 -30.74 23.15
CA PRO A 420 12.93 -30.27 22.08
C PRO A 420 12.44 -30.55 20.66
N GLU A 421 11.77 -31.69 20.47
CA GLU A 421 11.26 -32.18 19.18
C GLU A 421 9.90 -31.59 18.81
N THR A 422 9.26 -30.81 19.68
CA THR A 422 8.00 -30.13 19.36
C THR A 422 8.28 -29.00 18.38
N ASN A 423 7.65 -29.04 17.20
CA ASN A 423 7.65 -27.90 16.28
C ASN A 423 6.67 -26.84 16.80
N ARG A 424 7.21 -25.79 17.42
CA ARG A 424 6.39 -24.75 18.06
C ARG A 424 5.65 -23.86 17.06
N ARG A 425 6.22 -23.63 15.88
CA ARG A 425 5.57 -22.83 14.83
C ARG A 425 4.37 -23.57 14.25
N ALA A 426 4.47 -24.89 14.08
CA ALA A 426 3.35 -25.72 13.66
C ALA A 426 2.25 -25.76 14.72
N ALA A 427 2.60 -25.99 15.99
CA ALA A 427 1.63 -25.93 17.09
C ALA A 427 0.96 -24.55 17.21
N LEU A 428 1.72 -23.47 17.02
CA LEU A 428 1.19 -22.12 16.95
C LEU A 428 0.19 -21.95 15.80
N ALA A 429 0.52 -22.38 14.58
CA ALA A 429 -0.39 -22.30 13.44
C ALA A 429 -1.71 -23.06 13.70
N GLU A 430 -1.64 -24.24 14.33
CA GLU A 430 -2.83 -24.98 14.77
C GLU A 430 -3.67 -24.20 15.78
N LEU A 431 -3.04 -23.55 16.78
CA LEU A 431 -3.76 -22.73 17.76
C LEU A 431 -4.46 -21.51 17.12
N LEU A 432 -3.81 -20.85 16.16
CA LEU A 432 -4.36 -19.66 15.49
C LEU A 432 -5.57 -19.99 14.59
N LEU A 433 -5.61 -21.21 14.04
CA LEU A 433 -6.62 -21.65 13.07
C LEU A 433 -7.70 -22.57 13.67
N GLY A 434 -7.49 -23.04 14.90
CA GLY A 434 -8.34 -24.06 15.55
C GLY A 434 -9.67 -23.56 16.12
N ASP A 435 -9.92 -22.24 16.12
CA ASP A 435 -11.14 -21.63 16.64
C ASP A 435 -12.10 -21.19 15.52
N GLU A 436 -13.41 -21.41 15.70
CA GLU A 436 -14.45 -20.85 14.82
C GLU A 436 -14.51 -19.32 14.90
N GLU A 437 -14.04 -18.72 15.99
CA GLU A 437 -13.89 -17.27 16.19
C GLU A 437 -12.45 -16.79 15.90
N SER A 438 -11.72 -17.49 15.02
CA SER A 438 -10.33 -17.20 14.67
C SER A 438 -10.08 -15.72 14.32
N ASP A 439 -9.13 -15.11 15.04
CA ASP A 439 -8.58 -13.79 14.73
C ASP A 439 -7.99 -13.72 13.32
N VAL A 440 -7.51 -14.85 12.78
CA VAL A 440 -7.02 -14.95 11.40
C VAL A 440 -8.14 -14.63 10.40
N ALA A 441 -9.33 -15.20 10.62
CA ALA A 441 -10.48 -14.96 9.76
C ALA A 441 -10.99 -13.52 9.91
N ARG A 442 -11.05 -12.98 11.13
CA ARG A 442 -11.44 -11.58 11.38
C ARG A 442 -10.49 -10.59 10.72
N ALA A 443 -9.18 -10.75 10.90
CA ALA A 443 -8.17 -9.89 10.31
C ALA A 443 -8.20 -9.93 8.78
N PHE A 444 -8.29 -11.13 8.20
CA PHE A 444 -8.37 -11.28 6.74
C PHE A 444 -9.64 -10.62 6.16
N VAL A 445 -10.81 -10.90 6.74
CA VAL A 445 -12.08 -10.31 6.30
C VAL A 445 -12.05 -8.78 6.40
N ASN A 446 -11.57 -8.23 7.52
CA ASN A 446 -11.47 -6.78 7.71
C ASN A 446 -10.57 -6.12 6.67
N ARG A 447 -9.44 -6.76 6.35
CA ARG A 447 -8.47 -6.22 5.39
C ARG A 447 -8.93 -6.33 3.95
N ILE A 448 -9.53 -7.46 3.56
CA ILE A 448 -10.18 -7.57 2.26
C ILE A 448 -11.30 -6.53 2.15
N TRP A 449 -12.16 -6.39 3.17
CA TRP A 449 -13.19 -5.36 3.16
C TRP A 449 -12.62 -3.95 2.97
N ALA A 450 -11.56 -3.61 3.70
CA ALA A 450 -10.86 -2.34 3.57
C ALA A 450 -10.26 -2.13 2.17
N GLN A 451 -9.73 -3.18 1.53
CA GLN A 451 -9.23 -3.12 0.17
C GLN A 451 -10.33 -2.70 -0.82
N PHE A 452 -11.56 -3.21 -0.68
CA PHE A 452 -12.66 -2.91 -1.60
C PHE A 452 -13.38 -1.60 -1.25
N PHE A 453 -13.65 -1.33 0.02
CA PHE A 453 -14.41 -0.14 0.43
C PHE A 453 -13.54 1.08 0.74
N GLY A 454 -12.25 0.91 1.01
CA GLY A 454 -11.31 1.97 1.43
C GLY A 454 -11.12 2.07 2.94
N TYR A 455 -12.08 1.57 3.71
CA TYR A 455 -12.02 1.48 5.16
C TYR A 455 -12.48 0.10 5.62
N GLY A 456 -11.83 -0.43 6.66
CA GLY A 456 -12.27 -1.63 7.35
C GLY A 456 -13.43 -1.35 8.30
N PHE A 457 -13.86 -2.37 9.04
CA PHE A 457 -14.84 -2.22 10.11
C PHE A 457 -14.29 -1.51 11.35
N THR A 458 -12.98 -1.46 11.50
CA THR A 458 -12.26 -0.78 12.59
C THR A 458 -11.59 0.51 12.09
N SER A 459 -11.22 1.41 13.01
CA SER A 459 -10.56 2.68 12.66
C SER A 459 -9.19 2.46 12.00
N SER A 460 -8.47 1.42 12.43
CA SER A 460 -7.26 0.91 11.80
C SER A 460 -7.49 -0.52 11.34
N VAL A 461 -7.14 -0.83 10.10
CA VAL A 461 -7.34 -2.15 9.48
C VAL A 461 -6.59 -3.27 10.20
N ASP A 462 -5.51 -2.92 10.90
CA ASP A 462 -4.60 -3.84 11.58
C ASP A 462 -4.67 -3.75 13.12
N ASP A 463 -5.66 -3.03 13.66
CA ASP A 463 -5.92 -2.95 15.10
C ASP A 463 -7.38 -3.31 15.40
N MET A 464 -7.59 -4.58 15.70
CA MET A 464 -8.88 -5.22 15.98
C MET A 464 -8.97 -5.71 17.43
N GLY A 465 -8.10 -5.20 18.31
CA GLY A 465 -8.13 -5.53 19.73
C GLY A 465 -9.41 -5.06 20.43
N PRO A 466 -9.66 -5.50 21.68
CA PRO A 466 -10.87 -5.17 22.43
C PRO A 466 -11.13 -3.67 22.63
N HIS A 467 -10.10 -2.84 22.52
CA HIS A 467 -10.18 -1.38 22.60
C HIS A 467 -10.64 -0.71 21.30
N SER A 468 -10.55 -1.41 20.16
CA SER A 468 -10.87 -0.89 18.84
C SER A 468 -12.37 -1.08 18.57
N PRO A 469 -13.16 0.00 18.43
CA PRO A 469 -14.58 -0.14 18.15
C PRO A 469 -14.79 -0.64 16.72
N VAL A 470 -15.76 -1.53 16.56
CA VAL A 470 -16.15 -2.13 15.28
C VAL A 470 -17.45 -1.48 14.81
N SER A 471 -17.49 -1.01 13.56
CA SER A 471 -18.65 -0.33 12.98
C SER A 471 -19.86 -1.27 12.83
N HIS A 472 -19.64 -2.46 12.28
CA HIS A 472 -20.69 -3.46 12.01
C HIS A 472 -20.30 -4.81 12.63
N PRO A 473 -20.35 -4.96 13.98
CA PRO A 473 -19.85 -6.15 14.65
C PRO A 473 -20.52 -7.44 14.19
N LYS A 474 -21.86 -7.43 14.02
CA LYS A 474 -22.61 -8.59 13.54
C LYS A 474 -22.26 -8.98 12.11
N LEU A 475 -21.91 -8.01 11.27
CA LEU A 475 -21.57 -8.27 9.86
C LEU A 475 -20.18 -8.88 9.80
N LEU A 476 -19.21 -8.28 10.50
CA LEU A 476 -17.86 -8.82 10.59
C LEU A 476 -17.87 -10.25 11.16
N ASP A 477 -18.58 -10.49 12.26
CA ASP A 477 -18.64 -11.83 12.88
C ASP A 477 -19.23 -12.88 11.94
N GLU A 478 -20.32 -12.54 11.23
CA GLU A 478 -20.96 -13.47 10.28
C GLU A 478 -20.07 -13.74 9.06
N LEU A 479 -19.40 -12.71 8.53
CA LEU A 479 -18.45 -12.85 7.42
C LEU A 479 -17.25 -13.71 7.84
N SER A 480 -16.70 -13.51 9.04
CA SER A 480 -15.58 -14.30 9.57
C SER A 480 -15.97 -15.76 9.81
N LYS A 481 -17.11 -16.02 10.45
CA LYS A 481 -17.63 -17.38 10.64
C LYS A 481 -17.88 -18.08 9.32
N ARG A 482 -18.45 -17.35 8.34
CA ARG A 482 -18.64 -17.88 7.00
C ARG A 482 -17.31 -18.20 6.33
N PHE A 483 -16.33 -17.32 6.43
CA PHE A 483 -15.00 -17.53 5.86
C PHE A 483 -14.35 -18.80 6.43
N VAL A 484 -14.39 -19.01 7.75
CA VAL A 484 -13.93 -20.26 8.39
C VAL A 484 -14.71 -21.48 7.87
N SER A 485 -16.05 -21.42 7.85
CA SER A 485 -16.89 -22.55 7.40
C SER A 485 -16.73 -22.90 5.91
N SER A 486 -16.29 -21.94 5.10
CA SER A 486 -15.97 -22.14 3.67
C SER A 486 -14.56 -22.70 3.44
N ASP A 487 -13.87 -23.10 4.51
CA ASP A 487 -12.45 -23.47 4.50
C ASP A 487 -11.57 -22.32 3.97
N TYR A 488 -11.81 -21.12 4.50
CA TYR A 488 -11.03 -19.92 4.20
C TYR A 488 -11.00 -19.58 2.68
N ASN A 489 -12.14 -19.72 2.00
CA ASN A 489 -12.27 -19.49 0.57
C ASN A 489 -12.25 -17.99 0.20
N VAL A 490 -11.13 -17.54 -0.37
CA VAL A 490 -10.91 -16.13 -0.70
C VAL A 490 -11.81 -15.68 -1.86
N GLN A 491 -11.97 -16.49 -2.91
CA GLN A 491 -12.79 -16.12 -4.06
C GLN A 491 -14.27 -15.99 -3.70
N GLU A 492 -14.82 -16.84 -2.83
CA GLU A 492 -16.21 -16.73 -2.37
C GLU A 492 -16.45 -15.41 -1.63
N LEU A 493 -15.55 -15.02 -0.73
CA LEU A 493 -15.62 -13.77 0.02
C LEU A 493 -15.54 -12.56 -0.92
N VAL A 494 -14.53 -12.53 -1.80
CA VAL A 494 -14.33 -11.42 -2.74
C VAL A 494 -15.49 -11.28 -3.72
N GLU A 495 -16.01 -12.40 -4.23
CA GLU A 495 -17.18 -12.38 -5.12
C GLU A 495 -18.41 -11.82 -4.40
N ALA A 496 -18.68 -12.23 -3.16
CA ALA A 496 -19.80 -11.72 -2.39
C ALA A 496 -19.70 -10.20 -2.12
N ILE A 497 -18.49 -9.70 -1.83
CA ILE A 497 -18.25 -8.27 -1.68
C ILE A 497 -18.55 -7.53 -3.00
N CYS A 498 -18.00 -8.01 -4.11
CA CYS A 498 -18.16 -7.36 -5.43
C CYS A 498 -19.61 -7.35 -5.94
N LEU A 499 -20.41 -8.34 -5.55
CA LEU A 499 -21.80 -8.48 -5.96
C LEU A 499 -22.81 -7.88 -4.97
N SER A 500 -22.36 -7.35 -3.83
CA SER A 500 -23.22 -6.64 -2.88
C SER A 500 -23.79 -5.34 -3.47
N GLU A 501 -25.01 -4.98 -3.08
CA GLU A 501 -25.59 -3.69 -3.44
C GLU A 501 -24.78 -2.53 -2.87
N ALA A 502 -24.17 -2.71 -1.69
CA ALA A 502 -23.27 -1.74 -1.08
C ALA A 502 -22.05 -1.42 -1.95
N TYR A 503 -21.43 -2.44 -2.55
CA TYR A 503 -20.31 -2.22 -3.47
C TYR A 503 -20.75 -1.70 -4.84
N ARG A 504 -22.05 -1.75 -5.17
CA ARG A 504 -22.63 -1.11 -6.37
C ARG A 504 -23.03 0.34 -6.11
N LEU A 505 -22.83 0.91 -4.93
CA LEU A 505 -23.14 2.31 -4.64
C LEU A 505 -22.12 3.25 -5.30
N SER A 506 -22.57 4.46 -5.68
CA SER A 506 -21.67 5.50 -6.20
C SER A 506 -20.78 6.07 -5.11
N SER A 507 -19.54 6.45 -5.45
CA SER A 507 -18.60 7.07 -4.50
C SER A 507 -18.76 8.59 -4.34
N LYS A 508 -19.75 9.19 -5.00
CA LYS A 508 -20.03 10.63 -4.87
C LYS A 508 -20.32 11.00 -3.42
N VAL A 509 -19.60 11.97 -2.89
CA VAL A 509 -19.85 12.48 -1.54
C VAL A 509 -21.04 13.45 -1.60
N PRO A 510 -22.16 13.17 -0.90
CA PRO A 510 -23.26 14.13 -0.79
C PRO A 510 -22.84 15.36 0.01
N GLU A 511 -23.44 16.52 -0.27
CA GLU A 511 -23.15 17.77 0.47
C GLU A 511 -23.43 17.64 1.99
N THR A 512 -24.34 16.75 2.36
CA THR A 512 -24.68 16.44 3.75
C THR A 512 -24.61 14.93 3.92
N THR A 513 -23.53 14.45 4.55
CA THR A 513 -23.35 13.03 4.88
C THR A 513 -22.71 12.93 6.26
N ASP A 514 -23.35 12.16 7.15
CA ASP A 514 -22.78 11.81 8.46
C ASP A 514 -21.79 10.64 8.35
N ASP A 515 -21.84 9.90 7.24
CA ASP A 515 -20.85 8.88 6.91
C ASP A 515 -19.58 9.53 6.32
N ASN A 516 -18.65 9.92 7.19
CA ASN A 516 -17.37 10.51 6.80
C ASN A 516 -16.20 10.04 7.68
N PRO A 517 -15.64 8.85 7.41
CA PRO A 517 -14.56 8.29 8.21
C PRO A 517 -13.25 9.11 8.18
N GLU A 518 -13.05 9.99 7.19
CA GLU A 518 -11.90 10.92 7.17
C GLU A 518 -11.92 11.89 8.37
N HIS A 519 -13.09 12.14 8.97
CA HIS A 519 -13.24 12.96 10.17
C HIS A 519 -13.17 12.16 11.48
N GLY A 520 -12.77 10.88 11.42
CA GLY A 520 -12.60 10.00 12.58
C GLY A 520 -13.88 9.31 13.06
N SER A 521 -14.98 9.38 12.30
CA SER A 521 -16.15 8.54 12.56
C SER A 521 -15.91 7.12 12.05
N LEU A 522 -16.62 6.14 12.61
CA LEU A 522 -16.63 4.80 12.03
C LEU A 522 -17.34 4.80 10.67
N PRO A 523 -16.89 3.99 9.70
CA PRO A 523 -17.50 3.92 8.38
C PRO A 523 -18.87 3.25 8.46
N LEU A 524 -19.85 3.83 7.77
CA LEU A 524 -21.22 3.32 7.67
C LEU A 524 -21.51 2.67 6.31
N PHE A 525 -20.53 2.70 5.39
CA PHE A 525 -20.58 2.07 4.07
C PHE A 525 -21.81 2.47 3.24
N SER A 526 -22.32 3.69 3.45
CA SER A 526 -23.44 4.26 2.67
C SER A 526 -23.05 4.64 1.25
N ARG A 527 -21.75 4.53 0.94
CA ARG A 527 -21.11 4.67 -0.37
C ARG A 527 -19.84 3.83 -0.39
N VAL A 528 -19.25 3.66 -1.56
CA VAL A 528 -17.84 3.26 -1.65
C VAL A 528 -16.99 4.51 -1.39
N TYR A 529 -15.94 4.39 -0.58
CA TYR A 529 -15.05 5.51 -0.30
C TYR A 529 -14.00 5.60 -1.40
N VAL A 530 -13.70 6.83 -1.82
CA VAL A 530 -12.72 7.09 -2.86
C VAL A 530 -11.33 6.74 -2.34
N LYS A 531 -10.59 5.90 -3.07
CA LYS A 531 -9.21 5.51 -2.74
C LYS A 531 -8.25 6.00 -3.81
N PRO A 532 -7.03 6.45 -3.49
CA PRO A 532 -6.01 6.62 -4.51
C PRO A 532 -5.63 5.25 -5.11
N MET A 533 -5.26 5.24 -6.39
CA MET A 533 -4.62 4.06 -6.97
C MET A 533 -3.29 3.78 -6.29
N SER A 534 -2.98 2.50 -6.11
CA SER A 534 -1.61 2.11 -5.77
C SER A 534 -0.66 2.48 -6.93
N PRO A 535 0.64 2.67 -6.67
CA PRO A 535 1.61 2.87 -7.73
C PRO A 535 1.61 1.73 -8.76
N GLU A 536 1.45 0.49 -8.33
CA GLU A 536 1.34 -0.68 -9.21
C GLU A 536 0.11 -0.58 -10.12
N GLN A 537 -1.04 -0.19 -9.56
CA GLN A 537 -2.27 0.06 -10.33
C GLN A 537 -2.11 1.22 -11.31
N MET A 538 -1.46 2.30 -10.90
CA MET A 538 -1.17 3.46 -11.73
C MET A 538 -0.29 3.07 -12.94
N PHE A 539 0.82 2.36 -12.68
CA PHE A 539 1.70 1.86 -13.72
C PHE A 539 0.94 1.00 -14.73
N GLN A 540 0.23 -0.02 -14.25
CA GLN A 540 -0.48 -0.96 -15.13
C GLN A 540 -1.59 -0.24 -15.92
N SER A 541 -2.28 0.73 -15.31
CA SER A 541 -3.33 1.51 -15.95
C SER A 541 -2.80 2.47 -17.01
N LEU A 542 -1.63 3.09 -16.79
CA LEU A 542 -0.94 3.88 -17.80
C LEU A 542 -0.59 3.02 -19.03
N VAL A 543 -0.03 1.83 -18.80
CA VAL A 543 0.30 0.91 -19.90
C VAL A 543 -0.97 0.48 -20.65
N VAL A 544 -2.05 0.11 -19.95
CA VAL A 544 -3.32 -0.26 -20.59
C VAL A 544 -3.96 0.89 -21.36
N SER A 545 -3.88 2.12 -20.84
CA SER A 545 -4.44 3.30 -21.50
C SER A 545 -3.76 3.60 -22.85
N SER A 546 -2.48 3.22 -22.99
CA SER A 546 -1.69 3.42 -24.22
C SER A 546 -2.27 2.70 -25.44
N GLY A 547 -3.16 1.73 -25.26
CA GLY A 547 -3.75 0.94 -26.34
C GLY A 547 -2.83 -0.15 -26.89
N ALA A 548 -1.53 -0.09 -26.59
CA ALA A 548 -0.65 -1.22 -26.79
C ALA A 548 -0.98 -2.30 -25.74
N SER A 549 -1.34 -3.50 -26.18
CA SER A 549 -1.42 -4.61 -25.23
C SER A 549 -0.04 -4.80 -24.61
N PRO A 550 0.12 -4.73 -23.27
CA PRO A 550 1.43 -4.89 -22.62
C PRO A 550 2.16 -6.15 -23.10
N SER A 551 1.39 -7.22 -23.35
CA SER A 551 1.85 -8.52 -23.85
C SER A 551 2.30 -8.56 -25.31
N GLN A 552 2.02 -7.52 -26.11
CA GLN A 552 2.44 -7.42 -27.50
C GLN A 552 3.77 -6.68 -27.66
N ILE A 553 4.17 -5.87 -26.66
CA ILE A 553 5.40 -5.07 -26.70
C ILE A 553 6.51 -5.70 -25.86
N HIS A 554 6.17 -6.27 -24.71
CA HIS A 554 7.16 -6.77 -23.75
C HIS A 554 6.80 -8.18 -23.27
N SER A 555 7.83 -8.99 -23.02
CA SER A 555 7.68 -10.22 -22.25
C SER A 555 7.22 -9.91 -20.82
N SER A 556 6.62 -10.90 -20.13
CA SER A 556 6.21 -10.76 -18.73
C SER A 556 7.37 -10.30 -17.82
N MET A 557 8.59 -10.77 -18.10
CA MET A 557 9.80 -10.40 -17.35
C MET A 557 10.18 -8.93 -17.56
N GLU A 558 10.20 -8.46 -18.80
CA GLU A 558 10.55 -7.07 -19.13
C GLU A 558 9.55 -6.08 -18.53
N MET A 559 8.26 -6.41 -18.57
CA MET A 559 7.23 -5.59 -17.91
C MET A 559 7.42 -5.52 -16.40
N LYS A 560 7.80 -6.64 -15.78
CA LYS A 560 8.07 -6.68 -14.34
C LYS A 560 9.28 -5.80 -14.00
N SER A 561 10.38 -5.90 -14.76
CA SER A 561 11.57 -5.07 -14.55
C SER A 561 11.29 -3.58 -14.75
N LEU A 562 10.56 -3.22 -15.82
CA LEU A 562 10.17 -1.83 -16.08
C LEU A 562 9.30 -1.26 -14.94
N ARG A 563 8.37 -2.07 -14.45
CA ARG A 563 7.54 -1.71 -13.30
C ARG A 563 8.41 -1.47 -12.06
N GLU A 564 9.32 -2.39 -11.73
CA GLU A 564 10.20 -2.28 -10.56
C GLU A 564 11.11 -1.04 -10.64
N GLU A 565 11.67 -0.76 -11.82
CA GLU A 565 12.46 0.45 -12.06
C GLU A 565 11.63 1.73 -11.87
N TRP A 566 10.41 1.76 -12.41
CA TRP A 566 9.51 2.90 -12.24
C TRP A 566 9.09 3.11 -10.79
N LEU A 567 8.75 2.03 -10.07
CA LEU A 567 8.39 2.08 -8.65
C LEU A 567 9.55 2.55 -7.76
N GLY A 568 10.79 2.13 -8.07
CA GLY A 568 12.00 2.53 -7.34
C GLY A 568 12.27 4.04 -7.34
N GLN A 569 11.58 4.82 -8.20
CA GLN A 569 11.69 6.28 -8.22
C GLN A 569 10.92 6.96 -7.07
N PHE A 570 9.89 6.30 -6.54
CA PHE A 570 9.01 6.86 -5.50
C PHE A 570 9.41 6.42 -4.11
N PHE A 571 9.87 5.17 -3.99
CA PHE A 571 10.22 4.58 -2.72
C PHE A 571 11.71 4.72 -2.47
N ARG A 572 12.06 5.43 -1.39
CA ARG A 572 13.36 5.28 -0.73
C ARG A 572 13.07 4.58 0.58
N PRO A 573 13.86 3.57 0.97
CA PRO A 573 13.74 2.96 2.29
C PRO A 573 14.21 4.00 3.31
N ASP A 574 13.30 4.90 3.71
CA ASP A 574 13.53 5.82 4.82
C ASP A 574 13.41 5.04 6.13
N GLU A 575 14.24 5.38 7.11
CA GLU A 575 14.50 4.51 8.27
C GLU A 575 13.37 4.45 9.30
N THR A 576 12.28 5.21 9.07
CA THR A 576 11.19 5.41 10.03
C THR A 576 9.85 4.81 9.60
N GLU A 577 9.70 4.40 8.34
CA GLU A 577 8.47 3.72 7.89
C GLU A 577 8.60 2.22 8.08
N GLU A 578 7.76 1.66 8.95
CA GLU A 578 7.67 0.22 9.17
C GLU A 578 7.16 -0.46 7.88
N ASN A 579 8.02 -1.28 7.26
CA ASN A 579 7.77 -2.03 6.01
C ASN A 579 7.38 -1.22 4.75
N SER A 580 7.49 0.11 4.74
CA SER A 580 7.08 0.95 3.59
C SER A 580 5.66 0.60 3.10
N GLU A 581 4.78 0.30 4.05
CA GLU A 581 3.37 -0.07 3.84
C GLU A 581 2.51 1.14 3.44
N SER A 582 3.05 2.37 3.54
CA SER A 582 2.34 3.60 3.17
C SER A 582 1.81 3.50 1.73
N CYS A 583 0.48 3.43 1.65
CA CYS A 583 -0.27 2.99 0.47
C CYS A 583 -0.76 4.13 -0.41
N THR A 584 -0.34 5.36 -0.13
CA THR A 584 -0.87 6.50 -0.85
C THR A 584 0.16 6.95 -1.88
N PHE A 585 -0.17 6.76 -3.16
CA PHE A 585 0.25 7.69 -4.19
C PHE A 585 -0.42 9.04 -3.85
N ASP A 586 0.08 9.68 -2.80
CA ASP A 586 -0.43 10.85 -2.08
C ASP A 586 -0.24 12.16 -2.85
N GLY A 587 0.24 12.06 -4.08
CA GLY A 587 0.52 13.22 -4.91
C GLY A 587 1.79 13.94 -4.47
N SER A 588 2.76 13.24 -3.87
CA SER A 588 4.07 13.85 -3.58
C SER A 588 4.66 14.54 -4.82
N LEU A 589 5.45 15.59 -4.63
CA LEU A 589 6.01 16.36 -5.76
C LEU A 589 6.74 15.47 -6.78
N ARG A 590 7.46 14.43 -6.31
CA ARG A 590 8.12 13.45 -7.20
C ARG A 590 7.11 12.63 -8.00
N GLN A 591 6.04 12.17 -7.36
CA GLN A 591 4.95 11.47 -8.03
C GLN A 591 4.28 12.34 -9.09
N ALA A 592 3.89 13.57 -8.73
CA ALA A 592 3.25 14.52 -9.64
C ALA A 592 4.15 14.86 -10.84
N LEU A 593 5.44 15.15 -10.61
CA LEU A 593 6.39 15.44 -11.69
C LEU A 593 6.65 14.22 -12.58
N SER A 594 6.66 13.00 -12.03
CA SER A 594 6.79 11.76 -12.80
C SER A 594 5.56 11.50 -13.66
N LEU A 595 4.35 11.78 -13.18
CA LEU A 595 3.13 11.70 -14.02
C LEU A 595 3.07 12.80 -15.09
N MET A 596 3.52 14.01 -14.78
CA MET A 596 3.45 15.11 -15.73
C MET A 596 4.52 15.00 -16.83
N ASN A 597 5.72 14.57 -16.49
CA ASN A 597 6.90 14.67 -17.37
C ASN A 597 7.75 13.40 -17.45
N GLY A 598 7.40 12.32 -16.75
CA GLY A 598 8.18 11.09 -16.72
C GLY A 598 8.14 10.31 -18.04
N ASP A 599 9.17 9.50 -18.26
CA ASP A 599 9.38 8.77 -19.52
C ASP A 599 8.21 7.83 -19.84
N LEU A 600 7.59 7.22 -18.82
CA LEU A 600 6.41 6.37 -19.00
C LEU A 600 5.22 7.14 -19.55
N VAL A 601 4.92 8.33 -19.04
CA VAL A 601 3.79 9.12 -19.57
C VAL A 601 4.13 9.69 -20.95
N GLN A 602 5.38 10.07 -21.19
CA GLN A 602 5.83 10.48 -22.53
C GLN A 602 5.69 9.34 -23.55
N SER A 603 6.04 8.10 -23.20
CA SER A 603 5.91 6.95 -24.08
C SER A 603 4.44 6.60 -24.35
N VAL A 604 3.60 6.59 -23.30
CA VAL A 604 2.16 6.34 -23.39
C VAL A 604 1.45 7.41 -24.23
N THR A 605 1.89 8.67 -24.14
CA THR A 605 1.35 9.80 -24.91
C THR A 605 2.14 10.10 -26.19
N SER A 606 3.01 9.18 -26.62
CA SER A 606 3.71 9.29 -27.90
C SER A 606 2.77 8.91 -29.06
N ALA A 607 3.11 9.35 -30.27
CA ALA A 607 2.46 8.89 -31.50
C ALA A 607 3.32 7.84 -32.20
N GLU A 608 4.04 7.01 -31.44
CA GLU A 608 4.81 5.89 -31.97
C GLU A 608 3.89 4.79 -32.48
N SER A 609 4.36 4.01 -33.46
CA SER A 609 3.54 3.00 -34.12
C SER A 609 2.99 1.96 -33.15
N GLY A 610 1.67 1.76 -33.19
CA GLY A 610 0.97 0.83 -32.29
C GLY A 610 0.46 1.43 -30.98
N THR A 611 0.62 2.75 -30.79
CA THR A 611 -0.02 3.49 -29.69
C THR A 611 -1.42 3.95 -30.07
N LEU A 612 -2.27 4.22 -29.05
CA LEU A 612 -3.59 4.81 -29.23
C LEU A 612 -3.53 6.11 -30.03
N LEU A 613 -2.54 6.97 -29.78
CA LEU A 613 -2.43 8.23 -30.51
C LEU A 613 -2.02 8.04 -31.97
N ASP A 614 -1.19 7.05 -32.29
CA ASP A 614 -0.89 6.70 -33.69
C ASP A 614 -2.15 6.24 -34.43
N ASP A 615 -2.94 5.35 -33.83
CA ASP A 615 -4.22 4.90 -34.37
C ASP A 615 -5.18 6.08 -34.62
N LEU A 616 -5.29 6.98 -33.64
CA LEU A 616 -6.13 8.18 -33.75
C LEU A 616 -5.60 9.16 -34.80
N ALA A 617 -4.28 9.34 -34.90
CA ALA A 617 -3.61 10.22 -35.87
C ALA A 617 -3.75 9.71 -37.31
N SER A 618 -3.75 8.39 -37.48
CA SER A 618 -3.89 7.69 -38.75
C SER A 618 -5.35 7.56 -39.21
N SER A 619 -6.30 7.60 -38.26
CA SER A 619 -7.73 7.50 -38.55
C SER A 619 -8.34 8.76 -39.19
N ASN A 620 -9.32 8.55 -40.08
CA ASN A 620 -10.19 9.59 -40.65
C ASN A 620 -11.46 9.85 -39.80
N GLU A 621 -11.45 9.43 -38.53
CA GLU A 621 -12.58 9.62 -37.63
C GLU A 621 -12.79 11.09 -37.26
N SER A 622 -14.00 11.43 -36.83
CA SER A 622 -14.30 12.79 -36.36
C SER A 622 -13.58 13.11 -35.05
N ASP A 623 -13.26 14.38 -34.79
CA ASP A 623 -12.68 14.83 -33.52
C ASP A 623 -13.50 14.34 -32.30
N VAL A 624 -14.83 14.28 -32.44
CA VAL A 624 -15.73 13.78 -31.40
C VAL A 624 -15.48 12.31 -31.09
N THR A 625 -15.32 11.48 -32.13
CA THR A 625 -14.99 10.06 -31.98
C THR A 625 -13.62 9.88 -31.33
N LYS A 626 -12.62 10.68 -31.73
CA LYS A 626 -11.28 10.62 -31.16
C LYS A 626 -11.28 10.99 -29.67
N ILE A 627 -11.97 12.07 -29.29
CA ILE A 627 -12.12 12.47 -27.87
C ILE A 627 -12.82 11.37 -27.06
N ARG A 628 -13.85 10.73 -27.61
CA ARG A 628 -14.55 9.62 -26.94
C ARG A 628 -13.63 8.43 -26.69
N LYS A 629 -12.80 8.06 -27.66
CA LYS A 629 -11.83 6.97 -27.52
C LYS A 629 -10.77 7.27 -26.46
N ILE A 630 -10.25 8.51 -26.40
CA ILE A 630 -9.31 8.93 -25.35
C ILE A 630 -9.95 8.84 -23.97
N CYS A 631 -11.17 9.34 -23.81
CA CYS A 631 -11.89 9.27 -22.53
C CYS A 631 -12.19 7.82 -22.12
N MET A 632 -12.57 6.96 -23.08
CA MET A 632 -12.79 5.53 -22.80
C MET A 632 -11.49 4.81 -22.41
N ALA A 633 -10.38 5.10 -23.08
CA ALA A 633 -9.08 4.49 -22.78
C ALA A 633 -8.50 4.91 -21.42
N THR A 634 -8.87 6.09 -20.92
CA THR A 634 -8.36 6.64 -19.66
C THR A 634 -9.30 6.42 -18.49
N LEU A 635 -10.56 6.82 -18.64
CA LEU A 635 -11.57 6.86 -17.58
C LEU A 635 -12.62 5.76 -17.72
N SER A 636 -12.55 4.91 -18.75
CA SER A 636 -13.48 3.78 -18.95
C SER A 636 -14.95 4.20 -19.10
N ARG A 637 -15.19 5.45 -19.49
CA ARG A 637 -16.51 6.04 -19.72
C ARG A 637 -16.50 6.94 -20.95
N TYR A 638 -17.70 7.32 -21.40
CA TYR A 638 -17.83 8.39 -22.38
C TYR A 638 -17.83 9.76 -21.69
N PRO A 639 -17.32 10.81 -22.35
CA PRO A 639 -17.40 12.17 -21.83
C PRO A 639 -18.86 12.61 -21.80
N SER A 640 -19.23 13.31 -20.74
CA SER A 640 -20.53 13.99 -20.65
C SER A 640 -20.67 15.05 -21.76
N ASP A 641 -21.91 15.45 -22.05
CA ASP A 641 -22.16 16.48 -23.08
C ASP A 641 -21.44 17.81 -22.77
N ARG A 642 -21.33 18.16 -21.48
CA ARG A 642 -20.62 19.36 -21.02
C ARG A 642 -19.11 19.24 -21.22
N GLU A 643 -18.52 18.10 -20.86
CA GLU A 643 -17.09 17.83 -21.09
C GLU A 643 -16.79 17.84 -22.59
N LEU A 644 -17.58 17.13 -23.39
CA LEU A 644 -17.39 17.04 -24.83
C LEU A 644 -17.48 18.42 -25.50
N ALA A 645 -18.43 19.27 -25.12
CA ALA A 645 -18.54 20.63 -25.63
C ALA A 645 -17.28 21.46 -25.30
N SER A 646 -16.80 21.36 -24.05
CA SER A 646 -15.61 22.09 -23.57
C SER A 646 -14.34 21.63 -24.28
N LEU A 647 -14.11 20.31 -24.37
CA LEU A 647 -12.94 19.71 -25.02
C LEU A 647 -12.89 20.05 -26.52
N ARG A 648 -14.04 20.05 -27.19
CA ARG A 648 -14.11 20.48 -28.60
C ARG A 648 -13.76 21.95 -28.78
N GLN A 649 -14.18 22.80 -27.86
CA GLN A 649 -13.83 24.22 -27.89
C GLN A 649 -12.33 24.41 -27.71
N VAL A 650 -11.73 23.75 -26.70
CA VAL A 650 -10.28 23.78 -26.43
C VAL A 650 -9.49 23.29 -27.64
N LEU A 651 -9.84 22.14 -28.20
CA LEU A 651 -9.15 21.58 -29.37
C LEU A 651 -9.21 22.53 -30.57
N ARG A 652 -10.38 23.12 -30.85
CA ARG A 652 -10.53 24.10 -31.94
C ARG A 652 -9.70 25.35 -31.72
N SER A 653 -9.68 25.88 -30.50
CA SER A 653 -8.84 27.05 -30.19
C SER A 653 -7.35 26.75 -30.32
N TYR A 654 -6.92 25.57 -29.88
CA TYR A 654 -5.54 25.11 -30.00
C TYR A 654 -5.12 24.96 -31.46
N VAL A 655 -5.92 24.25 -32.27
CA VAL A 655 -5.66 24.06 -33.71
C VAL A 655 -5.60 25.40 -34.43
N ARG A 656 -6.50 26.34 -34.12
CA ARG A 656 -6.46 27.69 -34.68
C ARG A 656 -5.15 28.41 -34.34
N GLN A 657 -4.74 28.40 -33.07
CA GLN A 657 -3.51 29.05 -32.63
C GLN A 657 -2.25 28.45 -33.30
N ARG A 658 -2.20 27.12 -33.44
CA ARG A 658 -1.06 26.43 -34.08
C ARG A 658 -1.03 26.67 -35.58
N THR A 659 -2.18 26.64 -36.25
CA THR A 659 -2.27 26.93 -37.70
C THR A 659 -1.95 28.38 -38.04
N GLU A 660 -2.30 29.35 -37.16
CA GLU A 660 -1.84 30.74 -37.26
C GLU A 660 -0.30 30.87 -37.18
N ARG A 661 0.38 29.88 -36.58
CA ARG A 661 1.85 29.75 -36.53
C ARG A 661 2.43 28.84 -37.63
N ASN A 662 1.69 28.61 -38.72
CA ASN A 662 2.09 27.78 -39.86
C ASN A 662 2.29 26.28 -39.56
N VAL A 663 1.73 25.76 -38.46
CA VAL A 663 1.70 24.30 -38.21
C VAL A 663 0.62 23.67 -39.10
N PRO A 664 0.90 22.58 -39.84
CA PRO A 664 -0.12 21.89 -40.62
C PRO A 664 -1.32 21.47 -39.76
N ALA A 665 -2.55 21.67 -40.25
CA ALA A 665 -3.76 21.43 -39.47
C ALA A 665 -3.84 20.00 -38.90
N ARG A 666 -3.42 18.99 -39.67
CA ARG A 666 -3.36 17.60 -39.20
C ARG A 666 -2.40 17.40 -38.03
N LEU A 667 -1.23 18.03 -38.08
CA LEU A 667 -0.24 17.97 -37.00
C LEU A 667 -0.75 18.71 -35.76
N ALA A 668 -1.36 19.89 -35.95
CA ALA A 668 -1.97 20.66 -34.86
C ALA A 668 -3.11 19.91 -34.15
N VAL A 669 -3.93 19.14 -34.88
CA VAL A 669 -4.96 18.26 -34.29
C VAL A 669 -4.31 17.15 -33.48
N ASN A 670 -3.28 16.49 -34.00
CA ASN A 670 -2.60 15.41 -33.28
C ASN A 670 -1.93 15.90 -32.00
N GLU A 671 -1.26 17.05 -32.04
CA GLU A 671 -0.70 17.69 -30.84
C GLU A 671 -1.79 18.04 -29.83
N GLY A 672 -2.92 18.60 -30.28
CA GLY A 672 -4.04 18.91 -29.40
C GLY A 672 -4.68 17.66 -28.77
N LEU A 673 -4.79 16.56 -29.52
CA LEU A 673 -5.27 15.27 -28.99
C LEU A 673 -4.29 14.68 -27.96
N ARG A 674 -2.98 14.83 -28.19
CA ARG A 674 -1.96 14.45 -27.21
C ARG A 674 -2.10 15.23 -25.91
N ASP A 675 -2.29 16.54 -25.99
CA ASP A 675 -2.46 17.39 -24.80
C ASP A 675 -3.77 17.04 -24.05
N LEU A 676 -4.85 16.73 -24.77
CA LEU A 676 -6.09 16.24 -24.16
C LEU A 676 -5.90 14.88 -23.47
N TYR A 677 -5.16 13.97 -24.10
CA TYR A 677 -4.86 12.66 -23.52
C TYR A 677 -4.02 12.78 -22.26
N TRP A 678 -2.96 13.60 -22.30
CA TRP A 678 -2.15 13.95 -21.14
C TRP A 678 -2.98 14.55 -20.00
N ALA A 679 -3.93 15.44 -20.32
CA ALA A 679 -4.83 16.05 -19.33
C ALA A 679 -5.75 15.03 -18.65
N TYR A 680 -6.23 14.02 -19.38
CA TYR A 680 -6.99 12.92 -18.77
C TYR A 680 -6.13 12.07 -17.84
N LEU A 681 -4.91 11.71 -18.25
CA LEU A 681 -3.99 10.91 -17.42
C LEU A 681 -3.57 11.63 -16.13
N ASN A 682 -3.53 12.96 -16.14
CA ASN A 682 -3.20 13.78 -14.98
C ASN A 682 -4.44 14.31 -14.23
N SER A 683 -5.64 13.84 -14.58
CA SER A 683 -6.86 14.20 -13.86
C SER A 683 -6.96 13.45 -12.54
N SER A 684 -7.61 14.05 -11.53
CA SER A 684 -7.88 13.37 -10.26
C SER A 684 -8.70 12.09 -10.49
N GLU A 685 -9.69 12.11 -11.39
CA GLU A 685 -10.50 10.95 -11.72
C GLU A 685 -9.66 9.76 -12.24
N PHE A 686 -8.57 10.04 -12.97
CA PHE A 686 -7.70 8.97 -13.44
C PHE A 686 -6.96 8.28 -12.30
N GLY A 687 -6.46 9.04 -11.32
CA GLY A 687 -5.67 8.50 -10.20
C GLY A 687 -6.47 7.93 -9.03
N LEU A 688 -7.80 7.86 -9.15
CA LEU A 688 -8.69 7.41 -8.08
C LEU A 688 -9.44 6.13 -8.46
N VAL A 689 -9.64 5.27 -7.47
CA VAL A 689 -10.61 4.17 -7.46
C VAL A 689 -11.90 4.74 -6.89
N GLN A 690 -12.89 4.93 -7.77
CA GLN A 690 -14.19 5.53 -7.47
C GLN A 690 -15.31 4.55 -7.66
#